data_AF-A0A8I7B1G4-F1
#
_entry.id   AF-A0A8I7B1G4-F1
#
_cell.length_a   1.000
_cell.length_b   1.000
_cell.length_c   1.000
_cell.angle_alpha   90.00
_cell.angle_beta   90.00
_cell.angle_gamma   90.00
#
_symmetry.space_group_name_H-M   'P 1'
#
loop_
_entity.id
_entity.type
_entity.pdbx_description
1 polymer ?
#
loop_
_entity_poly.entity_id
_entity_poly.type
_entity_poly.pdbx_seq_one_letter_code
_entity_poly.pdbx_strand_id
1 'polypeptide(L)'
;MLLPSHGHRRPPLPRRRGSSSRRGAHGLTPSPRRAGCLVVLLLALAFVALAAAVLHRASSTARAGHHHREEGDPRTAAPRVTIFSAPLRPPDGSPARQELAVRSWLALPWDVTVVLLGSHPSAHALAGRLGRRVTVEAAVDSSFTGTPFFHSMVARAQAAGSDICVLVDPEIVLLPETVTLLTDLSRISRDWLLVSTSRNISSFPYNLANNAMLEEIQADKRAADSSDRGLIFAWNNPGSPLLEGVVPSFLYGRGAHNRWLAHEVLSSETRFVFDASSLVLGLYPEDFTAKHGAGSSSSGRLPDGSWEYGVNRHLASVYGSYSHRPPGGHHSFSTLYKVVKHSEDYMLSKVQEPTFSRFFIGKEQNAHEEVGSNPWKKENNCLSDHLRSYSSEVYDVPYSLEMLLQFVADQNRSVVLGVAGASYRDMLMSWVCRLRHLGVNNFVVCALDQETYEFSVLQGLPVFRDPLSPKNVSFDDCHFGTQCFKRVTKVKSRIVLEIIRMGYNVLLSDVDVYWFRNPVQFLYSLGPATFAAQSDEHNETGPINMPRRLNSGFYYARSDSATITTMEMVVKHAAKSNSSEQPSFYDVLCGKEGVNRLGDDRCLEPSTNLTVVFLDRDMFPNGAYKGLWERHDLRSACRSLGCFIIHNNWVNGRKKKLRRQMVSGLWDYDPSSRMCLQSWGVASSFAVVE
;
A
#
# COMPACT_ATOMS: atom_id res chain seq x y z
N MET A 1 9.75 15.84 -7.94
CA MET A 1 9.52 17.29 -7.78
C MET A 1 9.67 17.66 -6.31
N LEU A 2 10.52 18.63 -6.01
CA LEU A 2 10.81 19.11 -4.65
C LEU A 2 9.77 20.19 -4.26
N LEU A 3 9.13 20.03 -3.11
CA LEU A 3 8.30 21.09 -2.50
C LEU A 3 9.21 22.21 -1.95
N PRO A 4 8.90 23.51 -2.16
CA PRO A 4 9.74 24.60 -1.65
C PRO A 4 9.43 24.95 -0.20
N SER A 5 10.49 25.30 0.53
CA SER A 5 10.49 25.86 1.88
C SER A 5 9.85 27.25 1.95
N HIS A 6 8.88 27.45 2.84
CA HIS A 6 8.30 28.77 3.13
C HIS A 6 9.21 29.60 4.04
N GLY A 7 9.82 30.65 3.48
CA GLY A 7 10.43 31.76 4.22
C GLY A 7 9.49 32.97 4.26
N HIS A 8 9.02 33.34 5.45
CA HIS A 8 8.22 34.55 5.68
C HIS A 8 9.06 35.83 5.58
N ARG A 9 8.77 36.71 4.61
CA ARG A 9 8.98 38.15 4.73
C ARG A 9 7.88 38.91 3.98
N ARG A 10 7.05 39.66 4.73
CA ARG A 10 6.06 40.63 4.21
C ARG A 10 6.75 41.92 3.77
N PRO A 11 6.28 42.57 2.68
CA PRO A 11 6.36 44.02 2.52
C PRO A 11 4.96 44.69 2.60
N PRO A 12 4.89 46.00 2.88
CA PRO A 12 3.65 46.69 3.24
C PRO A 12 2.86 47.24 2.04
N LEU A 13 1.54 47.32 2.21
CA LEU A 13 0.58 48.00 1.30
C LEU A 13 0.57 49.53 1.53
N PRO A 14 0.34 50.35 0.48
CA PRO A 14 0.11 51.78 0.64
C PRO A 14 -1.38 52.13 0.81
N ARG A 15 -1.64 53.14 1.66
CA ARG A 15 -2.91 53.86 1.87
C ARG A 15 -3.11 54.96 0.82
N ARG A 16 -4.37 55.27 0.47
CA ARG A 16 -4.96 56.64 0.37
C ARG A 16 -6.49 56.51 0.16
N ARG A 17 -7.32 57.01 1.09
CA ARG A 17 -8.09 58.30 1.09
C ARG A 17 -9.05 58.42 -0.11
N GLY A 18 -10.33 58.81 -0.01
CA GLY A 18 -11.15 59.39 1.05
C GLY A 18 -12.34 60.21 0.45
N SER A 19 -13.45 60.33 1.22
CA SER A 19 -14.46 61.41 1.21
C SER A 19 -15.73 61.36 0.31
N SER A 20 -16.86 61.08 0.98
CA SER A 20 -18.16 61.78 1.09
C SER A 20 -18.62 62.85 0.06
N SER A 21 -19.89 62.82 -0.39
CA SER A 21 -21.09 63.42 0.27
C SER A 21 -22.23 63.82 -0.70
N ARG A 22 -23.49 63.76 -0.18
CA ARG A 22 -24.68 64.63 -0.40
C ARG A 22 -25.69 64.43 -1.56
N ARG A 23 -26.92 64.07 -1.12
CA ARG A 23 -28.27 64.71 -1.25
C ARG A 23 -28.88 65.05 -2.63
N GLY A 24 -30.17 64.66 -2.81
CA GLY A 24 -31.18 65.53 -3.46
C GLY A 24 -32.36 64.90 -4.26
N ALA A 25 -33.49 64.63 -3.58
CA ALA A 25 -34.90 65.00 -3.91
C ALA A 25 -35.65 64.69 -5.25
N HIS A 26 -36.83 64.06 -5.05
CA HIS A 26 -38.20 64.26 -5.63
C HIS A 26 -38.64 63.87 -7.06
N GLY A 27 -39.77 63.15 -7.14
CA GLY A 27 -40.72 63.08 -8.28
C GLY A 27 -41.79 61.98 -8.14
N LEU A 28 -43.08 62.33 -8.10
CA LEU A 28 -44.27 61.47 -7.86
C LEU A 28 -45.04 61.13 -9.18
N THR A 29 -45.47 59.85 -9.29
CA THR A 29 -46.72 59.24 -9.90
C THR A 29 -47.11 59.47 -11.39
N PRO A 30 -48.02 58.68 -12.04
CA PRO A 30 -48.87 57.55 -11.59
C PRO A 30 -48.87 56.26 -12.49
N SER A 31 -49.58 55.22 -12.02
CA SER A 31 -49.84 53.89 -12.63
C SER A 31 -50.80 53.87 -13.83
N PRO A 32 -50.86 52.75 -14.59
CA PRO A 32 -52.13 51.99 -14.58
C PRO A 32 -51.94 50.46 -14.47
N ARG A 33 -52.56 49.89 -13.43
CA ARG A 33 -52.89 48.46 -13.32
C ARG A 33 -54.32 48.28 -13.83
N ARG A 34 -54.53 47.42 -14.85
CA ARG A 34 -55.74 46.60 -15.13
C ARG A 34 -55.68 46.11 -16.59
N ALA A 35 -54.80 45.13 -16.85
CA ALA A 35 -54.83 44.33 -18.08
C ALA A 35 -54.03 43.01 -17.92
N GLY A 36 -53.00 42.98 -17.06
CA GLY A 36 -52.11 41.81 -16.92
C GLY A 36 -52.66 40.61 -16.13
N CYS A 37 -53.62 40.78 -15.20
CA CYS A 37 -54.07 39.66 -14.37
C CYS A 37 -55.02 38.68 -15.09
N LEU A 38 -55.73 39.11 -16.14
CA LEU A 38 -56.67 38.23 -16.84
C LEU A 38 -55.95 37.25 -17.79
N VAL A 39 -54.83 37.68 -18.38
CA VAL A 39 -54.02 36.88 -19.32
C VAL A 39 -53.26 35.78 -18.59
N VAL A 40 -52.74 36.06 -17.38
CA VAL A 40 -52.02 35.06 -16.58
C VAL A 40 -52.95 33.97 -16.05
N LEU A 41 -54.21 34.31 -15.72
CA LEU A 41 -55.18 33.32 -15.24
C LEU A 41 -55.66 32.38 -16.37
N LEU A 42 -55.85 32.91 -17.59
CA LEU A 42 -56.26 32.11 -18.75
C LEU A 42 -55.14 31.17 -19.25
N LEU A 43 -53.87 31.59 -19.17
CA LEU A 43 -52.72 30.74 -19.50
C LEU A 43 -52.50 29.61 -18.48
N ALA A 44 -52.75 29.86 -17.20
CA ALA A 44 -52.65 28.82 -16.16
C ALA A 44 -53.73 27.73 -16.33
N LEU A 45 -54.96 28.11 -16.69
CA LEU A 45 -56.06 27.16 -16.93
C LEU A 45 -55.85 26.31 -18.20
N ALA A 46 -55.26 26.90 -19.25
CA ALA A 46 -54.91 26.15 -20.46
C ALA A 46 -53.81 25.10 -20.22
N PHE A 47 -52.84 25.39 -19.35
CA PHE A 47 -51.77 24.46 -19.00
C PHE A 47 -52.25 23.25 -18.19
N VAL A 48 -53.21 23.45 -17.28
CA VAL A 48 -53.81 22.37 -16.49
C VAL A 48 -54.67 21.45 -17.36
N ALA A 49 -55.41 22.01 -18.34
CA ALA A 49 -56.18 21.22 -19.29
C ALA A 49 -55.29 20.38 -20.23
N LEU A 50 -54.15 20.93 -20.65
CA LEU A 50 -53.18 20.20 -21.49
C LEU A 50 -52.48 19.06 -20.72
N ALA A 51 -52.13 19.28 -19.46
CA ALA A 51 -51.53 18.26 -18.60
C ALA A 51 -52.50 17.10 -18.31
N ALA A 52 -53.78 17.40 -18.08
CA ALA A 52 -54.81 16.38 -17.87
C ALA A 52 -55.06 15.54 -19.14
N ALA A 53 -55.03 16.14 -20.33
CA ALA A 53 -55.18 15.44 -21.59
C ALA A 53 -53.99 14.50 -21.92
N VAL A 54 -52.76 14.88 -21.54
CA VAL A 54 -51.56 14.06 -21.72
C VAL A 54 -51.53 12.87 -20.76
N LEU A 55 -51.95 13.05 -19.51
CA LEU A 55 -52.09 11.97 -18.53
C LEU A 55 -53.18 10.97 -18.91
N HIS A 56 -54.29 11.42 -19.52
CA HIS A 56 -55.36 10.51 -19.97
C HIS A 56 -54.98 9.72 -21.23
N ARG A 57 -54.12 10.28 -22.10
CA ARG A 57 -53.60 9.59 -23.29
C ARG A 57 -52.49 8.59 -22.96
N ALA A 58 -51.71 8.82 -21.90
CA ALA A 58 -50.71 7.87 -21.40
C ALA A 58 -51.33 6.67 -20.67
N SER A 59 -52.51 6.84 -20.05
CA SER A 59 -53.23 5.74 -19.38
C SER A 59 -54.03 4.85 -20.34
N SER A 60 -54.36 5.33 -21.56
CA SER A 60 -55.15 4.58 -22.54
C SER A 60 -54.31 3.70 -23.48
N THR A 61 -53.00 3.93 -23.59
CA THR A 61 -52.07 3.05 -24.34
C THR A 61 -51.46 1.93 -23.50
N ALA A 62 -51.67 1.91 -22.18
CA ALA A 62 -51.20 0.86 -21.27
C ALA A 62 -52.18 -0.34 -21.15
N ARG A 63 -53.23 -0.40 -21.97
CA ARG A 63 -54.30 -1.40 -21.85
C ARG A 63 -54.73 -2.01 -23.18
N ALA A 64 -53.78 -2.40 -24.04
CA ALA A 64 -54.00 -3.39 -25.10
C ALA A 64 -52.65 -3.89 -25.66
N GLY A 65 -52.40 -5.20 -25.61
CA GLY A 65 -51.34 -5.84 -26.41
C GLY A 65 -50.51 -6.89 -25.67
N HIS A 66 -51.06 -8.11 -25.56
CA HIS A 66 -50.33 -9.32 -25.16
C HIS A 66 -49.59 -9.92 -26.37
N HIS A 67 -48.42 -10.50 -26.10
CA HIS A 67 -47.67 -11.49 -26.90
C HIS A 67 -47.04 -11.05 -28.23
N HIS A 68 -45.72 -10.82 -28.22
CA HIS A 68 -44.77 -11.48 -29.14
C HIS A 68 -43.35 -11.42 -28.57
N ARG A 69 -42.61 -12.53 -28.69
CA ARG A 69 -41.17 -12.66 -28.40
C ARG A 69 -40.40 -11.87 -29.46
N GLU A 70 -39.60 -10.88 -29.05
CA GLU A 70 -38.58 -10.26 -29.89
C GLU A 70 -37.26 -10.06 -29.12
N GLU A 71 -36.19 -10.08 -29.90
CA GLU A 71 -34.77 -10.14 -29.57
C GLU A 71 -34.29 -9.05 -28.61
N GLY A 72 -33.30 -9.40 -27.78
CA GLY A 72 -32.81 -8.57 -26.68
C GLY A 72 -32.19 -7.24 -27.11
N ASP A 73 -32.70 -6.16 -26.53
CA ASP A 73 -32.08 -4.83 -26.48
C ASP A 73 -30.71 -4.92 -25.78
N PRO A 74 -29.61 -4.38 -26.36
CA PRO A 74 -28.28 -4.34 -25.73
C PRO A 74 -28.23 -3.65 -24.35
N ARG A 75 -29.31 -2.99 -23.93
CA ARG A 75 -29.44 -2.32 -22.62
C ARG A 75 -29.84 -3.26 -21.46
N THR A 76 -29.90 -4.58 -21.68
CA THR A 76 -30.36 -5.57 -20.70
C THR A 76 -29.27 -6.51 -20.16
N ALA A 77 -28.00 -6.34 -20.55
CA ALA A 77 -26.90 -7.15 -20.01
C ALA A 77 -26.59 -6.76 -18.56
N ALA A 78 -26.53 -7.75 -17.66
CA ALA A 78 -26.12 -7.54 -16.27
C ALA A 78 -24.67 -7.02 -16.20
N PRO A 79 -24.35 -6.09 -15.28
CA PRO A 79 -23.00 -5.56 -15.16
C PRO A 79 -22.01 -6.66 -14.78
N ARG A 80 -20.80 -6.61 -15.34
CA ARG A 80 -19.69 -7.47 -14.94
C ARG A 80 -19.16 -7.02 -13.59
N VAL A 81 -19.23 -7.89 -12.59
CA VAL A 81 -18.83 -7.57 -11.21
C VAL A 81 -17.59 -8.39 -10.82
N THR A 82 -16.56 -7.71 -10.31
CA THR A 82 -15.43 -8.36 -9.68
C THR A 82 -15.38 -8.03 -8.19
N ILE A 83 -15.31 -9.06 -7.36
CA ILE A 83 -15.16 -8.94 -5.91
C ILE A 83 -13.70 -9.20 -5.53
N PHE A 84 -13.11 -8.22 -4.85
CA PHE A 84 -11.75 -8.21 -4.35
C PHE A 84 -11.75 -8.37 -2.83
N SER A 85 -10.89 -9.24 -2.34
CA SER A 85 -10.67 -9.39 -0.90
C SER A 85 -9.28 -9.95 -0.63
N ALA A 86 -8.65 -9.57 0.48
CA ALA A 86 -7.36 -10.14 0.89
C ALA A 86 -7.57 -11.10 2.07
N PRO A 87 -7.33 -12.41 1.90
CA PRO A 87 -7.49 -13.39 2.97
C PRO A 87 -6.65 -13.07 4.21
N LEU A 88 -7.25 -13.25 5.39
CA LEU A 88 -6.57 -13.08 6.67
C LEU A 88 -5.95 -14.41 7.14
N ARG A 89 -4.75 -14.36 7.69
CA ARG A 89 -4.07 -15.54 8.26
C ARG A 89 -4.53 -15.76 9.70
N PRO A 90 -4.60 -17.01 10.19
CA PRO A 90 -4.77 -17.26 11.62
C PRO A 90 -3.64 -16.58 12.43
N PRO A 91 -3.93 -15.99 13.61
CA PRO A 91 -5.25 -15.92 14.27
C PRO A 91 -6.15 -14.78 13.80
N ASP A 92 -5.69 -13.87 12.94
CA ASP A 92 -6.45 -12.67 12.51
C ASP A 92 -7.73 -12.98 11.73
N GLY A 93 -7.83 -14.17 11.14
CA GLY A 93 -9.01 -14.66 10.43
C GLY A 93 -9.15 -16.17 10.45
N SER A 94 -10.38 -16.63 10.23
CA SER A 94 -10.78 -18.04 10.24
C SER A 94 -10.92 -18.57 8.81
N PRO A 95 -10.21 -19.67 8.45
CA PRO A 95 -10.35 -20.27 7.12
C PRO A 95 -11.79 -20.68 6.79
N ALA A 96 -12.55 -21.14 7.78
CA ALA A 96 -13.94 -21.55 7.60
C ALA A 96 -14.87 -20.35 7.32
N ARG A 97 -14.70 -19.24 8.05
CA ARG A 97 -15.48 -18.02 7.82
C ARG A 97 -15.17 -17.39 6.46
N GLN A 98 -13.90 -17.39 6.08
CA GLN A 98 -13.49 -16.86 4.77
C GLN A 98 -14.03 -17.71 3.63
N GLU A 99 -14.04 -19.04 3.77
CA GLU A 99 -14.67 -19.90 2.79
C GLU A 99 -16.19 -19.69 2.70
N LEU A 100 -16.87 -19.52 3.85
CA LEU A 100 -18.29 -19.18 3.91
C LEU A 100 -18.61 -17.87 3.19
N ALA A 101 -17.82 -16.83 3.45
CA ALA A 101 -17.92 -15.53 2.79
C ALA A 101 -17.80 -15.67 1.28
N VAL A 102 -16.73 -16.28 0.76
CA VAL A 102 -16.54 -16.45 -0.69
C VAL A 102 -17.65 -17.29 -1.32
N ARG A 103 -18.16 -18.33 -0.64
CA ARG A 103 -19.32 -19.10 -1.13
C ARG A 103 -20.57 -18.24 -1.27
N SER A 104 -20.83 -17.34 -0.33
CA SER A 104 -21.95 -16.39 -0.43
C SER A 104 -21.79 -15.45 -1.63
N TRP A 105 -20.57 -15.01 -1.92
CA TRP A 105 -20.27 -14.14 -3.05
C TRP A 105 -20.51 -14.83 -4.39
N LEU A 106 -20.14 -16.11 -4.48
CA LEU A 106 -20.34 -16.95 -5.67
C LEU A 106 -21.79 -17.37 -5.88
N ALA A 107 -22.61 -17.34 -4.83
CA ALA A 107 -24.04 -17.64 -4.85
C ALA A 107 -24.91 -16.44 -5.26
N LEU A 108 -24.32 -15.25 -5.38
CA LEU A 108 -25.01 -14.07 -5.90
C LEU A 108 -25.49 -14.33 -7.35
N PRO A 109 -26.68 -13.84 -7.75
CA PRO A 109 -27.26 -14.09 -9.07
C PRO A 109 -26.52 -13.48 -10.27
N TRP A 110 -25.40 -12.77 -10.08
CA TRP A 110 -24.54 -12.27 -11.16
C TRP A 110 -23.48 -13.29 -11.60
N ASP A 111 -22.92 -13.08 -12.78
CA ASP A 111 -21.66 -13.70 -13.17
C ASP A 111 -20.48 -13.00 -12.46
N VAL A 112 -20.32 -13.33 -11.18
CA VAL A 112 -19.29 -12.74 -10.31
C VAL A 112 -17.95 -13.45 -10.51
N THR A 113 -16.91 -12.64 -10.71
CA THR A 113 -15.51 -13.08 -10.56
C THR A 113 -14.98 -12.68 -9.19
N VAL A 114 -14.30 -13.59 -8.49
CA VAL A 114 -13.63 -13.30 -7.21
C VAL A 114 -12.12 -13.31 -7.40
N VAL A 115 -11.46 -12.27 -6.89
CA VAL A 115 -10.00 -12.14 -6.90
C VAL A 115 -9.51 -12.00 -5.46
N LEU A 116 -8.81 -13.03 -5.00
CA LEU A 116 -8.14 -13.03 -3.69
C LEU A 116 -6.78 -12.35 -3.83
N LEU A 117 -6.57 -11.27 -3.08
CA LEU A 117 -5.37 -10.44 -3.14
C LEU A 117 -4.34 -10.91 -2.10
N GLY A 118 -3.16 -11.32 -2.57
CA GLY A 118 -2.04 -11.72 -1.72
C GLY A 118 -1.29 -12.95 -2.24
N SER A 119 -0.06 -13.11 -1.77
CA SER A 119 0.86 -14.17 -2.22
C SER A 119 0.83 -15.44 -1.35
N HIS A 120 0.07 -15.44 -0.26
CA HIS A 120 0.11 -16.55 0.70
C HIS A 120 -0.49 -17.85 0.12
N PRO A 121 0.09 -19.04 0.38
CA PRO A 121 -0.43 -20.31 -0.12
C PRO A 121 -1.89 -20.62 0.29
N SER A 122 -2.36 -20.09 1.42
CA SER A 122 -3.75 -20.29 1.85
C SER A 122 -4.77 -19.68 0.89
N ALA A 123 -4.44 -18.57 0.22
CA ALA A 123 -5.30 -17.97 -0.79
C ALA A 123 -5.45 -18.89 -2.01
N HIS A 124 -4.35 -19.50 -2.45
CA HIS A 124 -4.34 -20.48 -3.54
C HIS A 124 -5.10 -21.75 -3.18
N ALA A 125 -4.95 -22.23 -1.94
CA ALA A 125 -5.71 -23.37 -1.44
C ALA A 125 -7.21 -23.09 -1.39
N LEU A 126 -7.62 -21.88 -0.97
CA LEU A 126 -9.03 -21.46 -0.95
C LEU A 126 -9.60 -21.37 -2.37
N ALA A 127 -8.89 -20.70 -3.29
CA ALA A 127 -9.29 -20.59 -4.69
C ALA A 127 -9.42 -21.97 -5.35
N GLY A 128 -8.47 -22.88 -5.13
CA GLY A 128 -8.51 -24.24 -5.66
C GLY A 128 -9.73 -25.05 -5.22
N ARG A 129 -10.25 -24.83 -4.00
CA ARG A 129 -11.47 -25.50 -3.50
C ARG A 129 -12.76 -24.93 -4.07
N LEU A 130 -12.77 -23.64 -4.40
CA LEU A 130 -13.98 -22.91 -4.79
C LEU A 130 -14.18 -22.80 -6.32
N GLY A 131 -13.20 -23.29 -7.09
CA GLY A 131 -13.31 -23.47 -8.53
C GLY A 131 -12.90 -22.25 -9.34
N ARG A 132 -13.15 -22.31 -10.65
CA ARG A 132 -12.54 -21.41 -11.66
C ARG A 132 -12.97 -19.94 -11.56
N ARG A 133 -14.06 -19.63 -10.86
CA ARG A 133 -14.51 -18.23 -10.62
C ARG A 133 -13.73 -17.52 -9.54
N VAL A 134 -12.87 -18.22 -8.80
CA VAL A 134 -11.99 -17.65 -7.78
C VAL A 134 -10.55 -17.72 -8.26
N THR A 135 -9.90 -16.56 -8.34
CA THR A 135 -8.50 -16.43 -8.75
C THR A 135 -7.68 -15.79 -7.63
N VAL A 136 -6.37 -15.95 -7.69
CA VAL A 136 -5.44 -15.29 -6.74
C VAL A 136 -4.57 -14.32 -7.52
N GLU A 137 -4.46 -13.11 -7.01
CA GLU A 137 -3.52 -12.10 -7.49
C GLU A 137 -2.41 -11.92 -6.47
N ALA A 138 -1.22 -12.42 -6.80
CA ALA A 138 -0.04 -12.31 -5.97
C ALA A 138 0.75 -11.01 -6.21
N ALA A 139 0.47 -10.29 -7.31
CA ALA A 139 1.13 -9.04 -7.68
C ALA A 139 0.57 -7.84 -6.86
N VAL A 140 0.51 -7.98 -5.54
CA VAL A 140 0.10 -6.94 -4.59
C VAL A 140 1.22 -6.79 -3.56
N ASP A 141 1.63 -5.55 -3.31
CA ASP A 141 2.70 -5.28 -2.35
C ASP A 141 2.28 -5.72 -0.94
N SER A 142 3.23 -6.22 -0.15
CA SER A 142 3.00 -6.62 1.24
C SER A 142 4.13 -6.17 2.15
N SER A 143 3.84 -6.03 3.44
CA SER A 143 4.86 -5.91 4.48
C SER A 143 5.70 -7.19 4.56
N PHE A 144 6.85 -7.10 5.24
CA PHE A 144 7.68 -8.27 5.54
C PHE A 144 6.95 -9.30 6.39
N THR A 145 6.02 -8.86 7.25
CA THR A 145 5.15 -9.75 8.03
C THR A 145 4.15 -10.50 7.15
N GLY A 146 3.90 -10.06 5.91
CA GLY A 146 2.96 -10.66 4.95
C GLY A 146 1.59 -10.01 4.91
N THR A 147 1.43 -8.82 5.48
CA THR A 147 0.17 -8.05 5.44
C THR A 147 0.10 -7.29 4.11
N PRO A 148 -0.94 -7.48 3.29
CA PRO A 148 -1.10 -6.75 2.03
C PRO A 148 -1.25 -5.25 2.25
N PHE A 149 -0.69 -4.47 1.34
CA PHE A 149 -0.83 -3.03 1.32
C PHE A 149 -2.14 -2.63 0.62
N PHE A 150 -2.96 -1.85 1.32
CA PHE A 150 -4.27 -1.42 0.87
C PHE A 150 -4.23 -0.53 -0.38
N HIS A 151 -3.23 0.34 -0.52
CA HIS A 151 -3.09 1.15 -1.76
C HIS A 151 -2.83 0.28 -2.98
N SER A 152 -2.03 -0.78 -2.83
CA SER A 152 -1.79 -1.77 -3.89
C SER A 152 -3.05 -2.57 -4.20
N MET A 153 -3.85 -2.93 -3.18
CA MET A 153 -5.15 -3.58 -3.38
C MET A 153 -6.15 -2.70 -4.14
N VAL A 154 -6.27 -1.42 -3.79
CA VAL A 154 -7.15 -0.46 -4.48
C VAL A 154 -6.69 -0.27 -5.93
N ALA A 155 -5.38 -0.11 -6.16
CA ALA A 155 -4.83 0.05 -7.51
C ALA A 155 -5.07 -1.21 -8.36
N ARG A 156 -4.96 -2.41 -7.80
CA ARG A 156 -5.30 -3.66 -8.50
C ARG A 156 -6.78 -3.75 -8.84
N ALA A 157 -7.66 -3.37 -7.90
CA ALA A 157 -9.10 -3.35 -8.13
C ALA A 157 -9.49 -2.33 -9.21
N GLN A 158 -8.83 -1.16 -9.23
CA GLN A 158 -8.99 -0.12 -10.24
C GLN A 158 -8.59 -0.61 -11.65
N ALA A 159 -7.51 -1.38 -11.75
CA ALA A 159 -7.00 -1.91 -13.01
C ALA A 159 -7.87 -3.04 -13.61
N ALA A 160 -8.92 -3.47 -12.91
CA ALA A 160 -9.80 -4.53 -13.38
C ALA A 160 -10.76 -4.05 -14.48
N GLY A 161 -10.88 -4.82 -15.56
CA GLY A 161 -11.81 -4.51 -16.66
C GLY A 161 -13.28 -4.88 -16.41
N SER A 162 -13.74 -4.84 -15.15
CA SER A 162 -15.14 -5.07 -14.75
C SER A 162 -15.89 -3.75 -14.62
N ASP A 163 -17.20 -3.77 -14.86
CA ASP A 163 -18.06 -2.58 -14.78
C ASP A 163 -18.23 -2.09 -13.34
N ILE A 164 -18.24 -3.03 -12.38
CA ILE A 164 -18.33 -2.75 -10.95
C ILE A 164 -17.22 -3.50 -10.22
N CYS A 165 -16.50 -2.79 -9.36
CA CYS A 165 -15.52 -3.36 -8.45
C CYS A 165 -16.09 -3.31 -7.03
N VAL A 166 -16.00 -4.43 -6.32
CA VAL A 166 -16.37 -4.54 -4.91
C VAL A 166 -15.12 -4.89 -4.11
N LEU A 167 -14.82 -4.11 -3.08
CA LEU A 167 -13.75 -4.42 -2.12
C LEU A 167 -14.39 -4.71 -0.76
N VAL A 168 -14.19 -5.94 -0.27
CA VAL A 168 -14.90 -6.46 0.90
C VAL A 168 -13.95 -7.20 1.84
N ASP A 169 -14.21 -7.11 3.14
CA ASP A 169 -13.52 -7.91 4.16
C ASP A 169 -13.71 -9.41 3.91
N PRO A 170 -12.65 -10.23 4.04
CA PRO A 170 -12.70 -11.63 3.66
C PRO A 170 -13.65 -12.49 4.51
N GLU A 171 -14.16 -11.99 5.65
CA GLU A 171 -15.10 -12.73 6.50
C GLU A 171 -16.56 -12.24 6.37
N ILE A 172 -16.85 -11.25 5.51
CA ILE A 172 -18.22 -10.76 5.30
C ILE A 172 -18.99 -11.67 4.35
N VAL A 173 -20.11 -12.19 4.82
CA VAL A 173 -21.13 -12.86 3.99
C VAL A 173 -21.96 -11.78 3.30
N LEU A 174 -21.97 -11.77 1.96
CA LEU A 174 -22.80 -10.81 1.18
C LEU A 174 -24.20 -11.38 0.96
N LEU A 175 -25.20 -10.51 1.08
CA LEU A 175 -26.60 -10.88 0.91
C LEU A 175 -27.13 -10.53 -0.50
N PRO A 176 -28.17 -11.22 -0.99
CA PRO A 176 -28.78 -10.94 -2.30
C PRO A 176 -29.23 -9.49 -2.49
N GLU A 177 -29.59 -8.77 -1.42
CA GLU A 177 -29.94 -7.34 -1.45
C GLU A 177 -28.80 -6.47 -2.00
N THR A 178 -27.55 -6.92 -1.86
CA THR A 178 -26.39 -6.27 -2.50
C THR A 178 -26.54 -6.24 -4.01
N VAL A 179 -27.07 -7.32 -4.59
CA VAL A 179 -27.23 -7.46 -6.03
C VAL A 179 -28.30 -6.54 -6.57
N THR A 180 -29.46 -6.53 -5.92
CA THR A 180 -30.56 -5.65 -6.32
C THR A 180 -30.09 -4.19 -6.32
N LEU A 181 -29.40 -3.77 -5.25
CA LEU A 181 -28.91 -2.41 -5.13
C LEU A 181 -27.85 -2.05 -6.19
N LEU A 182 -26.78 -2.84 -6.38
CA LEU A 182 -25.77 -2.45 -7.39
C LEU A 182 -26.31 -2.55 -8.82
N THR A 183 -27.33 -3.39 -9.07
CA THR A 183 -28.01 -3.43 -10.38
C THR A 183 -28.72 -2.10 -10.64
N ASP A 184 -29.42 -1.55 -9.66
CA ASP A 184 -30.05 -0.23 -9.79
C ASP A 184 -29.02 0.89 -9.92
N LEU A 185 -27.95 0.85 -9.11
CA LEU A 185 -26.86 1.84 -9.19
C LEU A 185 -26.07 1.75 -10.51
N SER A 186 -25.99 0.59 -11.15
CA SER A 186 -25.32 0.42 -12.44
C SER A 186 -25.97 1.24 -13.57
N ARG A 187 -27.25 1.63 -13.40
CA ARG A 187 -27.98 2.48 -14.34
C ARG A 187 -27.62 3.96 -14.22
N ILE A 188 -26.91 4.35 -13.15
CA ILE A 188 -26.45 5.71 -12.95
C ILE A 188 -25.22 5.96 -13.83
N SER A 189 -25.35 6.89 -14.78
CA SER A 189 -24.29 7.20 -15.76
C SER A 189 -23.10 7.99 -15.18
N ARG A 190 -23.20 8.46 -13.94
CA ARG A 190 -22.16 9.23 -13.26
C ARG A 190 -21.39 8.35 -12.30
N ASP A 191 -20.12 8.69 -12.08
CA ASP A 191 -19.27 7.96 -11.15
C ASP A 191 -19.80 8.00 -9.73
N TRP A 192 -19.76 6.84 -9.08
CA TRP A 192 -20.26 6.65 -7.72
C TRP A 192 -19.38 5.71 -6.90
N LEU A 193 -19.48 5.85 -5.59
CA LEU A 193 -18.96 4.94 -4.57
C LEU A 193 -20.09 4.62 -3.60
N LEU A 194 -20.39 3.34 -3.42
CA LEU A 194 -21.23 2.82 -2.36
C LEU A 194 -20.36 2.45 -1.15
N VAL A 195 -20.80 2.88 0.03
CA VAL A 195 -20.22 2.49 1.33
C VAL A 195 -21.31 1.85 2.17
N SER A 196 -21.06 0.66 2.70
CA SER A 196 -21.96 -0.01 3.64
C SER A 196 -21.20 -0.62 4.80
N THR A 197 -21.85 -0.71 5.96
CA THR A 197 -21.37 -1.44 7.14
C THR A 197 -22.06 -2.79 7.25
N SER A 198 -21.31 -3.82 7.63
CA SER A 198 -21.86 -5.15 7.92
C SER A 198 -22.56 -5.18 9.27
N ARG A 199 -23.47 -6.14 9.45
CA ARG A 199 -24.10 -6.43 10.74
C ARG A 199 -23.38 -7.59 11.42
N ASN A 200 -23.11 -7.43 12.71
CA ASN A 200 -22.53 -8.51 13.49
C ASN A 200 -23.63 -9.51 13.83
N ILE A 201 -23.30 -10.79 13.67
CA ILE A 201 -24.21 -11.89 13.99
C ILE A 201 -23.53 -12.83 14.98
N SER A 202 -24.23 -13.09 16.09
CA SER A 202 -23.76 -13.89 17.23
C SER A 202 -23.95 -15.39 17.01
N SER A 203 -24.92 -15.77 16.18
CA SER A 203 -25.15 -17.16 15.79
C SER A 203 -25.51 -17.23 14.31
N PHE A 204 -24.82 -18.09 13.57
CA PHE A 204 -25.17 -18.38 12.18
C PHE A 204 -26.11 -19.60 12.20
N PRO A 205 -27.44 -19.43 12.12
CA PRO A 205 -28.29 -20.55 11.77
C PRO A 205 -27.96 -20.86 10.31
N TYR A 206 -27.46 -22.06 10.01
CA TYR A 206 -27.46 -22.74 8.70
C TYR A 206 -26.13 -23.37 8.29
N ASN A 207 -26.29 -24.59 7.78
CA ASN A 207 -25.32 -25.39 7.07
C ASN A 207 -25.50 -25.05 5.57
N LEU A 208 -24.55 -24.34 4.96
CA LEU A 208 -24.67 -23.75 3.61
C LEU A 208 -24.64 -24.76 2.44
N ALA A 209 -25.11 -25.99 2.67
CA ALA A 209 -25.15 -27.07 1.69
C ALA A 209 -26.40 -27.03 0.79
N ASN A 210 -27.48 -26.33 1.19
CA ASN A 210 -28.73 -26.29 0.44
C ASN A 210 -29.20 -24.85 0.22
N ASN A 211 -29.43 -24.48 -1.04
CA ASN A 211 -29.86 -23.17 -1.55
C ASN A 211 -31.28 -22.75 -1.05
N ALA A 212 -31.46 -22.47 0.24
CA ALA A 212 -32.72 -21.97 0.79
C ALA A 212 -32.56 -20.57 1.41
N MET A 213 -33.59 -19.77 1.18
CA MET A 213 -33.70 -18.32 1.38
C MET A 213 -33.60 -17.90 2.86
N LEU A 214 -32.97 -16.74 3.11
CA LEU A 214 -32.87 -16.10 4.42
C LEU A 214 -34.24 -15.61 4.91
N GLU A 215 -34.86 -16.28 5.88
CA GLU A 215 -35.85 -15.65 6.76
C GLU A 215 -35.16 -15.05 8.00
N GLU A 216 -35.57 -13.82 8.32
CA GLU A 216 -35.20 -12.94 9.44
C GLU A 216 -34.10 -13.40 10.39
N ILE A 217 -32.87 -12.99 10.08
CA ILE A 217 -31.76 -12.99 11.05
C ILE A 217 -32.02 -11.89 12.08
N GLN A 218 -32.18 -12.27 13.35
CA GLN A 218 -32.08 -11.36 14.49
C GLN A 218 -30.62 -10.86 14.59
N ALA A 219 -30.33 -9.75 13.90
CA ALA A 219 -29.04 -9.10 13.93
C ALA A 219 -28.93 -8.21 15.18
N ASP A 220 -28.18 -8.66 16.18
CA ASP A 220 -28.19 -8.07 17.52
C ASP A 220 -27.54 -6.66 17.57
N LYS A 221 -26.48 -6.39 16.77
CA LYS A 221 -25.74 -5.11 16.80
C LYS A 221 -25.10 -4.76 15.44
N ARG A 222 -24.97 -3.46 15.12
CA ARG A 222 -24.05 -3.02 14.04
C ARG A 222 -22.63 -3.41 14.44
N ALA A 223 -21.78 -3.73 13.46
CA ALA A 223 -20.35 -3.81 13.70
C ALA A 223 -19.87 -2.48 14.29
N ALA A 224 -19.78 -2.43 15.61
CA ALA A 224 -19.42 -1.27 16.39
C ALA A 224 -18.27 -1.70 17.28
N ASP A 225 -17.08 -1.77 16.70
CA ASP A 225 -15.92 -1.46 17.49
C ASP A 225 -14.79 -0.98 16.59
N SER A 226 -14.12 0.05 17.08
CA SER A 226 -12.82 0.66 16.73
C SER A 226 -11.86 0.03 15.68
N SER A 227 -12.01 -1.23 15.31
CA SER A 227 -11.44 -1.83 14.12
C SER A 227 -12.11 -1.25 12.87
N ASP A 228 -11.31 -0.89 11.87
CA ASP A 228 -11.81 -0.40 10.59
C ASP A 228 -12.36 -1.54 9.70
N ARG A 229 -12.85 -2.63 10.33
CA ARG A 229 -13.38 -3.84 9.69
C ARG A 229 -14.88 -3.71 9.47
N GLY A 230 -15.44 -4.63 8.67
CA GLY A 230 -16.88 -4.69 8.43
C GLY A 230 -17.38 -3.68 7.39
N LEU A 231 -16.49 -3.07 6.61
CA LEU A 231 -16.87 -2.15 5.54
C LEU A 231 -16.91 -2.88 4.19
N ILE A 232 -17.92 -2.53 3.41
CA ILE A 232 -18.14 -2.97 2.04
C ILE A 232 -18.04 -1.72 1.16
N PHE A 233 -17.10 -1.72 0.22
CA PHE A 233 -16.99 -0.69 -0.80
C PHE A 233 -17.38 -1.28 -2.14
N ALA A 234 -18.20 -0.56 -2.91
CA ALA A 234 -18.46 -0.88 -4.30
C ALA A 234 -18.46 0.39 -5.15
N TRP A 235 -17.88 0.36 -6.34
CA TRP A 235 -17.90 1.51 -7.26
C TRP A 235 -18.02 1.05 -8.70
N ASN A 236 -18.62 1.89 -9.53
CA ASN A 236 -18.54 1.72 -10.97
C ASN A 236 -17.11 2.04 -11.44
N ASN A 237 -16.57 1.23 -12.36
CA ASN A 237 -15.19 1.35 -12.83
C ASN A 237 -15.11 1.66 -14.33
N PRO A 238 -15.51 2.86 -14.78
CA PRO A 238 -15.48 3.23 -16.21
C PRO A 238 -14.07 3.57 -16.72
N GLY A 239 -13.02 3.25 -15.95
CA GLY A 239 -11.63 3.63 -16.23
C GLY A 239 -11.18 4.94 -15.59
N SER A 240 -12.07 5.70 -14.93
CA SER A 240 -11.71 6.87 -14.12
C SER A 240 -11.15 6.44 -12.75
N PRO A 241 -10.11 7.11 -12.22
CA PRO A 241 -9.57 6.83 -10.89
C PRO A 241 -10.63 6.92 -9.77
N LEU A 242 -10.52 6.06 -8.75
CA LEU A 242 -11.42 6.07 -7.58
C LEU A 242 -11.29 7.37 -6.78
N LEU A 243 -10.08 7.91 -6.72
CA LEU A 243 -9.74 9.20 -6.12
C LEU A 243 -8.68 9.90 -6.99
N GLU A 244 -8.64 11.24 -6.97
CA GLU A 244 -7.61 12.03 -7.66
C GLU A 244 -6.24 11.97 -6.95
N GLY A 245 -6.23 11.61 -5.66
CA GLY A 245 -5.02 11.52 -4.84
C GLY A 245 -4.36 10.13 -4.87
N VAL A 246 -3.19 10.04 -4.23
CA VAL A 246 -2.51 8.76 -4.00
C VAL A 246 -2.96 8.19 -2.65
N VAL A 247 -3.40 6.94 -2.63
CA VAL A 247 -3.67 6.22 -1.39
C VAL A 247 -2.32 5.97 -0.67
N PRO A 248 -2.14 6.41 0.60
CA PRO A 248 -0.96 6.11 1.38
C PRO A 248 -0.73 4.60 1.53
N SER A 249 0.48 4.21 1.92
CA SER A 249 0.88 2.82 2.13
C SER A 249 0.28 2.18 3.38
N PHE A 250 -1.05 2.20 3.48
CA PHE A 250 -1.81 1.58 4.55
C PHE A 250 -1.72 0.05 4.48
N LEU A 251 -1.65 -0.59 5.63
CA LEU A 251 -1.69 -2.03 5.79
C LEU A 251 -3.14 -2.48 5.95
N TYR A 252 -3.58 -3.40 5.09
CA TYR A 252 -4.98 -3.84 5.05
C TYR A 252 -5.41 -4.50 6.37
N GLY A 253 -6.61 -4.17 6.84
CA GLY A 253 -7.17 -4.72 8.07
C GLY A 253 -6.51 -4.19 9.36
N ARG A 254 -5.66 -3.15 9.29
CA ARG A 254 -4.94 -2.56 10.44
C ARG A 254 -5.46 -1.18 10.85
N GLY A 255 -6.75 -0.95 10.69
CA GLY A 255 -7.38 0.31 11.10
C GLY A 255 -7.16 1.48 10.13
N ALA A 256 -7.91 2.58 10.30
CA ALA A 256 -7.83 3.89 9.65
C ALA A 256 -7.99 3.99 8.11
N HIS A 257 -7.52 3.02 7.32
CA HIS A 257 -7.48 3.03 5.86
C HIS A 257 -8.85 3.15 5.16
N ASN A 258 -9.88 2.44 5.61
CA ASN A 258 -11.22 2.49 5.02
C ASN A 258 -11.92 3.82 5.32
N ARG A 259 -11.83 4.31 6.57
CA ARG A 259 -12.31 5.65 6.93
C ARG A 259 -11.58 6.75 6.16
N TRP A 260 -10.26 6.62 6.00
CA TRP A 260 -9.46 7.55 5.21
C TRP A 260 -9.93 7.56 3.75
N LEU A 261 -10.08 6.39 3.11
CA LEU A 261 -10.52 6.28 1.72
C LEU A 261 -11.87 6.95 1.50
N ALA A 262 -12.86 6.62 2.34
CA ALA A 262 -14.18 7.20 2.22
C ALA A 262 -14.16 8.73 2.39
N HIS A 263 -13.32 9.25 3.31
CA HIS A 263 -13.15 10.68 3.50
C HIS A 263 -12.55 11.37 2.29
N GLU A 264 -11.48 10.81 1.71
CA GLU A 264 -10.82 11.41 0.56
C GLU A 264 -11.73 11.42 -0.67
N VAL A 265 -12.46 10.32 -0.90
CA VAL A 265 -13.44 10.26 -1.99
C VAL A 265 -14.53 11.32 -1.79
N LEU A 266 -15.09 11.43 -0.58
CA LEU A 266 -16.09 12.46 -0.24
C LEU A 266 -15.54 13.88 -0.40
N SER A 267 -14.31 14.12 0.05
CA SER A 267 -13.67 15.43 0.00
C SER A 267 -13.32 15.88 -1.42
N SER A 268 -13.09 14.93 -2.32
CA SER A 268 -12.77 15.23 -3.73
C SER A 268 -13.97 15.77 -4.51
N GLU A 269 -15.20 15.44 -4.09
CA GLU A 269 -16.45 15.74 -4.82
C GLU A 269 -16.46 15.30 -6.30
N THR A 270 -15.56 14.39 -6.70
CA THR A 270 -15.42 13.91 -8.09
C THR A 270 -16.47 12.86 -8.47
N ARG A 271 -16.95 12.11 -7.48
CA ARG A 271 -17.97 11.07 -7.62
C ARG A 271 -19.04 11.18 -6.55
N PHE A 272 -20.23 10.64 -6.82
CA PHE A 272 -21.27 10.50 -5.82
C PHE A 272 -20.87 9.48 -4.76
N VAL A 273 -21.25 9.73 -3.51
CA VAL A 273 -21.07 8.77 -2.43
C VAL A 273 -22.42 8.38 -1.87
N PHE A 274 -22.71 7.08 -1.94
CA PHE A 274 -23.93 6.46 -1.48
C PHE A 274 -23.68 5.74 -0.16
N ASP A 275 -24.27 6.26 0.92
CA ASP A 275 -24.27 5.61 2.23
C ASP A 275 -25.41 4.60 2.32
N ALA A 276 -25.07 3.33 2.24
CA ALA A 276 -25.98 2.21 2.44
C ALA A 276 -25.85 1.57 3.83
N SER A 277 -25.20 2.23 4.79
CA SER A 277 -25.01 1.70 6.16
C SER A 277 -26.31 1.50 6.94
N SER A 278 -27.44 2.07 6.48
CA SER A 278 -28.77 1.72 7.02
C SER A 278 -29.27 0.35 6.57
N LEU A 279 -28.82 -0.13 5.41
CA LEU A 279 -29.23 -1.41 4.85
C LEU A 279 -28.44 -2.56 5.49
N VAL A 280 -28.90 -3.78 5.26
CA VAL A 280 -28.19 -5.01 5.63
C VAL A 280 -27.71 -5.64 4.33
N LEU A 281 -26.51 -5.26 3.87
CA LEU A 281 -25.92 -5.80 2.65
C LEU A 281 -24.95 -6.96 2.94
N GLY A 282 -24.42 -7.04 4.15
CA GLY A 282 -23.57 -8.14 4.56
C GLY A 282 -23.56 -8.39 6.06
N LEU A 283 -23.16 -9.60 6.42
CA LEU A 283 -23.10 -10.12 7.78
C LEU A 283 -21.67 -10.47 8.13
N TYR A 284 -21.23 -10.07 9.31
CA TYR A 284 -19.94 -10.40 9.88
C TYR A 284 -20.14 -11.39 11.04
N PRO A 285 -19.67 -12.65 10.94
CA PRO A 285 -19.83 -13.63 12.01
C PRO A 285 -18.91 -13.30 13.20
N GLU A 286 -19.50 -12.94 14.35
CA GLU A 286 -18.76 -12.77 15.62
C GLU A 286 -18.39 -14.14 16.22
N ASP A 287 -17.28 -14.18 16.97
CA ASP A 287 -16.74 -15.40 17.57
C ASP A 287 -17.67 -16.01 18.63
N PHE A 288 -17.91 -17.32 18.53
CA PHE A 288 -18.35 -18.20 19.63
C PHE A 288 -17.27 -18.37 20.73
N THR A 289 -16.07 -17.80 20.53
CA THR A 289 -14.86 -18.00 21.36
C THR A 289 -14.33 -16.72 22.02
N ALA A 290 -15.08 -15.62 22.03
CA ALA A 290 -14.72 -14.38 22.74
C ALA A 290 -14.94 -14.45 24.28
N LYS A 291 -14.71 -15.61 24.91
CA LYS A 291 -14.74 -15.82 26.37
C LYS A 291 -13.37 -16.08 26.98
N HIS A 292 -12.30 -15.51 26.42
CA HIS A 292 -11.05 -15.33 27.16
C HIS A 292 -10.60 -13.88 27.06
N GLY A 293 -10.86 -13.13 28.12
CA GLY A 293 -10.46 -11.73 28.24
C GLY A 293 -11.39 -10.80 29.02
N ALA A 294 -12.41 -11.30 29.73
CA ALA A 294 -13.17 -10.49 30.69
C ALA A 294 -12.36 -10.31 31.99
N GLY A 295 -11.24 -9.59 31.89
CA GLY A 295 -10.53 -9.00 33.01
C GLY A 295 -10.77 -7.49 32.97
N SER A 296 -11.68 -7.02 33.81
CA SER A 296 -11.94 -5.61 34.09
C SER A 296 -10.64 -4.80 34.20
N SER A 297 -10.37 -3.93 33.23
CA SER A 297 -9.63 -2.70 33.48
C SER A 297 -10.04 -1.61 32.50
N SER A 298 -10.52 -0.51 33.06
CA SER A 298 -10.75 0.77 32.42
C SER A 298 -9.43 1.35 31.90
N SER A 299 -9.09 1.07 30.65
CA SER A 299 -8.27 1.95 29.80
C SER A 299 -8.49 1.57 28.35
N GLY A 300 -8.72 2.55 27.47
CA GLY A 300 -8.93 2.35 26.04
C GLY A 300 -7.69 1.86 25.30
N ARG A 301 -7.28 0.61 25.54
CA ARG A 301 -6.28 -0.10 24.72
C ARG A 301 -7.02 -1.04 23.78
N LEU A 302 -7.02 -0.63 22.51
CA LEU A 302 -7.32 -1.47 21.35
C LEU A 302 -6.48 -2.77 21.40
N PRO A 303 -6.95 -3.87 20.80
CA PRO A 303 -6.23 -5.15 20.82
C PRO A 303 -4.78 -5.00 20.34
N ASP A 304 -3.89 -5.11 21.33
CA ASP A 304 -2.45 -5.36 21.37
C ASP A 304 -1.55 -5.12 20.15
N GLY A 305 -0.65 -4.13 20.29
CA GLY A 305 0.79 -4.33 20.11
C GLY A 305 1.41 -4.40 18.71
N SER A 306 0.64 -4.50 17.62
CA SER A 306 1.23 -4.53 16.27
C SER A 306 1.57 -3.12 15.76
N TRP A 307 2.85 -2.91 15.42
CA TRP A 307 3.39 -1.68 14.81
C TRP A 307 2.61 -1.24 13.56
N GLU A 308 1.95 -2.18 12.87
CA GLU A 308 1.17 -1.95 11.65
C GLU A 308 -0.03 -1.02 11.88
N TYR A 309 -0.72 -1.15 13.03
CA TYR A 309 -1.80 -0.22 13.40
C TYR A 309 -1.28 1.19 13.68
N GLY A 310 -0.09 1.29 14.27
CA GLY A 310 0.61 2.55 14.50
C GLY A 310 0.95 3.25 13.19
N VAL A 311 1.45 2.50 12.20
CA VAL A 311 1.72 2.99 10.85
C VAL A 311 0.47 3.53 10.19
N ASN A 312 -0.63 2.77 10.19
CA ASN A 312 -1.89 3.25 9.60
C ASN A 312 -2.42 4.50 10.29
N ARG A 313 -2.37 4.54 11.62
CA ARG A 313 -2.78 5.71 12.39
C ARG A 313 -1.97 6.95 12.01
N HIS A 314 -0.66 6.80 11.91
CA HIS A 314 0.23 7.86 11.49
C HIS A 314 -0.09 8.33 10.07
N LEU A 315 -0.14 7.43 9.10
CA LEU A 315 -0.45 7.77 7.71
C LEU A 315 -1.77 8.54 7.59
N ALA A 316 -2.83 8.11 8.30
CA ALA A 316 -4.10 8.83 8.30
C ALA A 316 -3.99 10.24 8.92
N SER A 317 -3.12 10.42 9.92
CA SER A 317 -2.90 11.71 10.60
C SER A 317 -2.09 12.73 9.79
N VAL A 318 -1.32 12.29 8.79
CA VAL A 318 -0.40 13.17 8.03
C VAL A 318 -0.71 13.27 6.53
N TYR A 319 -1.49 12.34 5.96
CA TYR A 319 -1.87 12.35 4.54
C TYR A 319 -3.37 12.67 4.33
N GLY A 320 -3.66 13.32 3.21
CA GLY A 320 -5.04 13.60 2.76
C GLY A 320 -5.73 14.75 3.49
N SER A 321 -6.96 15.06 3.07
CA SER A 321 -7.83 16.00 3.76
C SER A 321 -8.22 15.51 5.16
N TYR A 322 -8.12 14.21 5.43
CA TYR A 322 -8.41 13.61 6.75
C TYR A 322 -7.57 14.20 7.91
N SER A 323 -6.33 14.65 7.63
CA SER A 323 -5.41 15.25 8.62
C SER A 323 -5.75 16.71 9.01
N HIS A 324 -6.52 17.40 8.18
CA HIS A 324 -6.76 18.85 8.26
C HIS A 324 -8.08 19.22 8.94
N ARG A 325 -8.73 18.28 9.63
CA ARG A 325 -10.04 18.50 10.24
C ARG A 325 -10.01 19.65 11.27
N PRO A 326 -10.83 20.70 11.11
CA PRO A 326 -11.12 21.63 12.19
C PRO A 326 -12.03 20.91 13.22
N PRO A 327 -11.73 20.95 14.52
CA PRO A 327 -12.67 20.47 15.53
C PRO A 327 -13.99 21.25 15.41
N GLY A 328 -15.11 20.54 15.25
CA GLY A 328 -16.45 21.13 15.15
C GLY A 328 -16.90 21.63 13.77
N GLY A 329 -16.16 21.39 12.69
CA GLY A 329 -16.56 21.80 11.34
C GLY A 329 -17.76 21.01 10.77
N HIS A 330 -18.86 21.70 10.48
CA HIS A 330 -19.98 21.18 9.68
C HIS A 330 -19.64 21.34 8.18
N HIS A 331 -19.07 20.32 7.56
CA HIS A 331 -18.83 20.32 6.12
C HIS A 331 -19.96 19.59 5.39
N SER A 332 -20.89 20.34 4.81
CA SER A 332 -21.93 19.78 3.94
C SER A 332 -21.29 19.26 2.65
N PHE A 333 -21.32 17.94 2.42
CA PHE A 333 -20.84 17.33 1.18
C PHE A 333 -21.97 17.30 0.16
N SER A 334 -21.76 17.95 -0.99
CA SER A 334 -22.81 18.11 -2.00
C SER A 334 -23.13 16.80 -2.73
N THR A 335 -22.16 15.89 -2.81
CA THR A 335 -22.19 14.60 -3.51
C THR A 335 -22.64 13.43 -2.65
N LEU A 336 -23.01 13.68 -1.38
CA LEU A 336 -23.35 12.64 -0.43
C LEU A 336 -24.86 12.37 -0.33
N TYR A 337 -25.23 11.11 -0.51
CA TYR A 337 -26.61 10.63 -0.44
C TYR A 337 -26.71 9.38 0.42
N LYS A 338 -27.79 9.27 1.19
CA LYS A 338 -28.13 8.06 1.95
C LYS A 338 -29.12 7.22 1.16
N VAL A 339 -28.84 5.93 1.07
CA VAL A 339 -29.70 4.93 0.43
C VAL A 339 -30.71 4.40 1.43
N VAL A 340 -32.00 4.55 1.09
CA VAL A 340 -33.11 4.07 1.91
C VAL A 340 -33.94 3.11 1.06
N LYS A 341 -34.20 1.91 1.59
CA LYS A 341 -35.13 0.96 0.97
C LYS A 341 -36.56 1.32 1.37
N HIS A 342 -37.43 1.52 0.39
CA HIS A 342 -38.85 1.80 0.60
C HIS A 342 -39.67 0.80 -0.21
N SER A 343 -40.23 -0.21 0.45
CA SER A 343 -40.80 -1.39 -0.20
C SER A 343 -39.74 -2.13 -1.03
N GLU A 344 -39.94 -2.25 -2.35
CA GLU A 344 -39.00 -2.94 -3.28
C GLU A 344 -38.00 -1.99 -3.95
N ASP A 345 -38.20 -0.67 -3.84
CA ASP A 345 -37.36 0.32 -4.52
C ASP A 345 -36.34 0.98 -3.56
N TYR A 346 -35.22 1.42 -4.13
CA TYR A 346 -34.19 2.19 -3.42
C TYR A 346 -34.32 3.69 -3.74
N MET A 347 -34.39 4.52 -2.70
CA MET A 347 -34.43 5.97 -2.81
C MET A 347 -33.13 6.60 -2.31
N LEU A 348 -32.67 7.64 -3.02
CA LEU A 348 -31.52 8.46 -2.65
C LEU A 348 -32.01 9.71 -1.90
N SER A 349 -31.61 9.84 -0.64
CA SER A 349 -31.93 10.99 0.20
C SER A 349 -30.68 11.85 0.43
N LYS A 350 -30.76 13.14 0.11
CA LYS A 350 -29.62 14.06 0.31
C LYS A 350 -29.36 14.28 1.79
N VAL A 351 -28.10 14.17 2.21
CA VAL A 351 -27.71 14.32 3.63
C VAL A 351 -27.56 15.81 3.95
N GLN A 352 -28.46 16.35 4.80
CA GLN A 352 -28.48 17.78 5.14
C GLN A 352 -27.50 18.17 6.26
N GLU A 353 -27.21 17.26 7.21
CA GLU A 353 -26.23 17.46 8.29
C GLU A 353 -25.18 16.34 8.35
N PRO A 354 -24.14 16.37 7.51
CA PRO A 354 -23.06 15.41 7.60
C PRO A 354 -22.14 15.78 8.77
N THR A 355 -22.18 14.96 9.81
CA THR A 355 -21.00 14.81 10.67
C THR A 355 -20.34 13.52 10.24
N PHE A 356 -19.10 13.59 9.74
CA PHE A 356 -18.35 12.39 9.33
C PHE A 356 -18.26 11.34 10.46
N SER A 357 -18.28 11.77 11.73
CA SER A 357 -18.42 10.90 12.89
C SER A 357 -19.76 10.15 12.95
N ARG A 358 -20.88 10.77 12.56
CA ARG A 358 -22.20 10.11 12.40
C ARG A 358 -22.26 9.17 11.19
N PHE A 359 -21.36 9.38 10.22
CA PHE A 359 -21.26 8.59 8.98
C PHE A 359 -20.71 7.17 9.24
N PHE A 360 -19.84 7.01 10.24
CA PHE A 360 -19.23 5.73 10.61
C PHE A 360 -19.59 5.21 12.00
N ILE A 361 -20.06 6.07 12.91
CA ILE A 361 -20.53 5.67 14.24
C ILE A 361 -22.04 5.80 14.21
N GLY A 362 -22.73 4.68 14.02
CA GLY A 362 -24.18 4.62 14.16
C GLY A 362 -24.58 5.15 15.55
N LYS A 363 -25.66 5.94 15.62
CA LYS A 363 -26.32 6.23 16.90
C LYS A 363 -26.62 4.89 17.58
N GLU A 364 -25.98 4.61 18.72
CA GLU A 364 -26.67 3.89 19.78
C GLU A 364 -27.86 4.76 20.18
N GLN A 365 -29.06 4.31 19.86
CA GLN A 365 -30.23 4.80 20.58
C GLN A 365 -30.16 4.21 21.97
N ASN A 366 -29.67 5.00 22.93
CA ASN A 366 -29.87 4.67 24.34
C ASN A 366 -31.37 4.79 24.63
N ALA A 367 -32.07 3.66 24.60
CA ALA A 367 -33.29 3.49 25.36
C ALA A 367 -32.87 3.43 26.83
N HIS A 368 -32.93 4.57 27.52
CA HIS A 368 -33.26 4.72 28.94
C HIS A 368 -33.14 6.22 29.25
N GLU A 369 -34.30 6.89 29.28
CA GLU A 369 -34.45 8.20 29.90
C GLU A 369 -34.25 8.04 31.40
N GLU A 370 -33.05 8.36 31.90
CA GLU A 370 -32.91 8.79 33.29
C GLU A 370 -32.96 10.32 33.33
N VAL A 371 -33.99 10.80 34.00
CA VAL A 371 -34.29 12.20 34.29
C VAL A 371 -33.19 12.77 35.19
N GLY A 372 -32.54 13.83 34.73
CA GLY A 372 -31.77 14.73 35.58
C GLY A 372 -30.25 14.63 35.45
N SER A 373 -29.69 15.17 34.35
CA SER A 373 -28.30 15.65 34.32
C SER A 373 -28.11 16.68 33.20
N ASN A 374 -27.38 17.76 33.50
CA ASN A 374 -27.25 18.97 32.69
C ASN A 374 -26.81 18.73 31.22
N PRO A 375 -27.39 19.43 30.21
CA PRO A 375 -27.14 19.13 28.78
C PRO A 375 -25.78 19.55 28.19
N TRP A 376 -24.84 20.08 28.99
CA TRP A 376 -23.66 20.80 28.48
C TRP A 376 -22.30 20.17 28.84
N LYS A 377 -22.23 18.84 29.06
CA LYS A 377 -20.96 18.12 29.24
C LYS A 377 -20.98 16.69 28.66
N LYS A 378 -21.31 16.54 27.37
CA LYS A 378 -20.89 15.36 26.60
C LYS A 378 -19.90 15.83 25.55
N GLU A 379 -18.61 15.78 25.90
CA GLU A 379 -17.52 15.98 24.95
C GLU A 379 -17.62 14.93 23.83
N ASN A 380 -18.04 15.37 22.65
CA ASN A 380 -17.89 14.63 21.41
C ASN A 380 -16.43 14.70 20.97
N ASN A 381 -15.54 14.00 21.67
CA ASN A 381 -14.13 13.94 21.28
C ASN A 381 -14.01 13.20 19.95
N CYS A 382 -13.64 13.94 18.90
CA CYS A 382 -13.42 13.38 17.58
C CYS A 382 -12.16 12.52 17.59
N LEU A 383 -12.16 11.43 16.83
CA LEU A 383 -10.98 10.57 16.64
C LEU A 383 -9.73 11.37 16.20
N SER A 384 -9.90 12.53 15.55
CA SER A 384 -8.80 13.43 15.17
C SER A 384 -8.02 13.98 16.37
N ASP A 385 -8.66 14.17 17.52
CA ASP A 385 -8.01 14.70 18.72
C ASP A 385 -7.11 13.62 19.36
N HIS A 386 -7.53 12.35 19.30
CA HIS A 386 -6.67 11.21 19.64
C HIS A 386 -5.52 11.00 18.65
N LEU A 387 -5.74 11.23 17.34
CA LEU A 387 -4.69 11.05 16.32
C LEU A 387 -3.54 12.06 16.47
N ARG A 388 -3.84 13.32 16.80
CA ARG A 388 -2.83 14.37 16.99
C ARG A 388 -1.99 14.19 18.26
N SER A 389 -2.60 13.69 19.34
CA SER A 389 -1.94 13.44 20.63
C SER A 389 -0.84 12.37 20.57
N TYR A 390 -0.85 11.47 19.59
CA TYR A 390 0.13 10.38 19.44
C TYR A 390 1.18 10.62 18.35
N SER A 391 1.14 11.77 17.66
CA SER A 391 2.04 12.05 16.52
C SER A 391 3.53 12.24 16.89
N SER A 392 3.87 12.18 18.19
CA SER A 392 5.21 12.42 18.72
C SER A 392 5.96 11.16 19.17
N GLU A 393 5.35 9.96 19.11
CA GLU A 393 6.04 8.74 19.53
C GLU A 393 6.83 8.12 18.38
N VAL A 394 8.12 7.89 18.63
CA VAL A 394 9.12 7.36 17.70
C VAL A 394 8.65 6.01 17.14
N TYR A 395 8.63 5.91 15.80
CA TYR A 395 8.17 4.77 15.00
C TYR A 395 9.11 3.56 15.09
N ASP A 396 9.47 3.13 16.29
CA ASP A 396 10.33 1.97 16.46
C ASP A 396 9.52 0.70 16.23
N VAL A 397 9.89 -0.05 15.21
CA VAL A 397 9.34 -1.40 15.04
C VAL A 397 9.89 -2.22 16.22
N PRO A 398 9.06 -2.97 16.95
CA PRO A 398 9.51 -3.67 18.16
C PRO A 398 10.43 -4.87 17.88
N TYR A 399 11.07 -4.94 16.71
CA TYR A 399 11.97 -6.04 16.35
C TYR A 399 13.43 -5.63 16.50
N SER A 400 14.14 -6.40 17.32
CA SER A 400 15.60 -6.39 17.33
C SER A 400 16.14 -7.04 16.05
N LEU A 401 17.42 -6.81 15.75
CA LEU A 401 18.10 -7.50 14.66
C LEU A 401 17.91 -9.02 14.76
N GLU A 402 18.07 -9.60 15.95
CA GLU A 402 17.90 -11.04 16.17
C GLU A 402 16.48 -11.53 15.79
N MET A 403 15.43 -10.81 16.21
CA MET A 403 14.05 -11.15 15.86
C MET A 403 13.82 -11.06 14.34
N LEU A 404 14.36 -10.03 13.69
CA LEU A 404 14.25 -9.89 12.23
C LEU A 404 14.95 -11.05 11.51
N LEU A 405 16.16 -11.43 11.94
CA LEU A 405 16.90 -12.55 11.35
C LEU A 405 16.14 -13.87 11.50
N GLN A 406 15.55 -14.14 12.67
CA GLN A 406 14.71 -15.33 12.88
C GLN A 406 13.48 -15.33 11.96
N PHE A 407 12.92 -14.16 11.69
CA PHE A 407 11.73 -14.02 10.87
C PHE A 407 12.01 -14.17 9.37
N VAL A 408 13.12 -13.60 8.88
CA VAL A 408 13.40 -13.49 7.43
C VAL A 408 14.36 -14.55 6.90
N ALA A 409 15.21 -15.17 7.73
CA ALA A 409 16.23 -16.10 7.24
C ALA A 409 15.62 -17.27 6.45
N ASP A 410 16.33 -17.71 5.40
CA ASP A 410 15.90 -18.87 4.63
C ASP A 410 16.22 -20.20 5.34
N GLN A 411 15.90 -21.32 4.69
CA GLN A 411 16.14 -22.66 5.21
C GLN A 411 17.62 -22.97 5.51
N ASN A 412 18.55 -22.25 4.87
CA ASN A 412 20.00 -22.37 5.10
C ASN A 412 20.51 -21.37 6.14
N ARG A 413 19.61 -20.70 6.87
CA ARG A 413 19.93 -19.59 7.78
C ARG A 413 20.68 -18.45 7.10
N SER A 414 20.42 -18.18 5.82
CA SER A 414 21.03 -17.04 5.14
C SER A 414 20.07 -15.87 4.99
N VAL A 415 20.64 -14.67 5.09
CA VAL A 415 19.94 -13.40 4.89
C VAL A 415 20.66 -12.55 3.85
N VAL A 416 19.89 -11.83 3.04
CA VAL A 416 20.41 -10.76 2.17
C VAL A 416 20.41 -9.45 2.94
N LEU A 417 21.57 -8.84 3.14
CA LEU A 417 21.71 -7.58 3.85
C LEU A 417 21.82 -6.42 2.86
N GLY A 418 20.86 -5.48 2.93
CA GLY A 418 20.94 -4.18 2.28
C GLY A 418 21.26 -3.09 3.30
N VAL A 419 22.14 -2.14 2.95
CA VAL A 419 22.47 -1.00 3.81
C VAL A 419 22.22 0.30 3.05
N ALA A 420 21.37 1.18 3.60
CA ALA A 420 20.93 2.38 2.92
C ALA A 420 20.80 3.58 3.87
N GLY A 421 21.01 4.78 3.31
CA GLY A 421 20.66 6.06 3.94
C GLY A 421 19.64 6.82 3.08
N ALA A 422 19.20 7.99 3.55
CA ALA A 422 18.00 8.66 3.02
C ALA A 422 18.13 8.99 1.53
N SER A 423 19.35 9.26 1.07
CA SER A 423 19.66 9.53 -0.33
C SER A 423 19.51 8.30 -1.24
N TYR A 424 19.51 7.07 -0.73
CA TYR A 424 19.28 5.87 -1.54
C TYR A 424 17.88 5.28 -1.38
N ARG A 425 16.97 5.97 -0.69
CA ARG A 425 15.59 5.56 -0.43
C ARG A 425 14.85 4.90 -1.61
N ASP A 426 14.75 5.62 -2.73
CA ASP A 426 13.97 5.12 -3.87
C ASP A 426 14.71 3.96 -4.59
N MET A 427 16.05 3.97 -4.54
CA MET A 427 16.87 2.89 -5.08
C MET A 427 16.78 1.63 -4.21
N LEU A 428 16.75 1.79 -2.88
CA LEU A 428 16.42 0.73 -1.93
C LEU A 428 15.06 0.10 -2.27
N MET A 429 14.03 0.91 -2.55
CA MET A 429 12.74 0.37 -2.93
C MET A 429 12.77 -0.35 -4.29
N SER A 430 13.46 0.19 -5.29
CA SER A 430 13.66 -0.54 -6.55
C SER A 430 14.39 -1.87 -6.34
N TRP A 431 15.37 -1.92 -5.44
CA TRP A 431 16.08 -3.15 -5.07
C TRP A 431 15.15 -4.14 -4.35
N VAL A 432 14.38 -3.69 -3.35
CA VAL A 432 13.39 -4.51 -2.64
C VAL A 432 12.34 -5.09 -3.59
N CYS A 433 11.75 -4.25 -4.45
CA CYS A 433 10.76 -4.68 -5.43
C CYS A 433 11.35 -5.74 -6.36
N ARG A 434 12.61 -5.55 -6.78
CA ARG A 434 13.28 -6.52 -7.63
C ARG A 434 13.55 -7.85 -6.91
N LEU A 435 13.96 -7.82 -5.64
CA LEU A 435 14.13 -9.03 -4.84
C LEU A 435 12.80 -9.79 -4.69
N ARG A 436 11.71 -9.09 -4.39
CA ARG A 436 10.36 -9.69 -4.30
C ARG A 436 9.92 -10.32 -5.63
N HIS A 437 10.15 -9.65 -6.76
CA HIS A 437 9.87 -10.21 -8.10
C HIS A 437 10.69 -11.48 -8.41
N LEU A 438 11.85 -11.65 -7.77
CA LEU A 438 12.69 -12.84 -7.88
C LEU A 438 12.38 -13.92 -6.83
N GLY A 439 11.35 -13.71 -5.98
CA GLY A 439 11.02 -14.60 -4.88
C GLY A 439 12.03 -14.58 -3.73
N VAL A 440 12.88 -13.56 -3.66
CA VAL A 440 13.87 -13.36 -2.58
C VAL A 440 13.22 -12.54 -1.47
N ASN A 441 12.69 -13.24 -0.46
CA ASN A 441 12.04 -12.61 0.69
C ASN A 441 12.93 -12.58 1.94
N ASN A 442 14.06 -13.29 1.91
CA ASN A 442 14.99 -13.42 3.04
C ASN A 442 15.98 -12.26 3.15
N PHE A 443 15.50 -11.03 3.11
CA PHE A 443 16.33 -9.83 3.21
C PHE A 443 16.08 -9.05 4.51
N VAL A 444 17.07 -8.28 4.94
CA VAL A 444 16.99 -7.32 6.05
C VAL A 444 17.69 -6.02 5.65
N VAL A 445 17.15 -4.88 6.09
CA VAL A 445 17.69 -3.56 5.78
C VAL A 445 18.31 -2.95 7.04
N CYS A 446 19.57 -2.54 6.95
CA CYS A 446 20.15 -1.61 7.92
C CYS A 446 19.96 -0.18 7.44
N ALA A 447 19.18 0.60 8.19
CA ALA A 447 19.04 2.04 7.99
C ALA A 447 20.19 2.79 8.67
N LEU A 448 20.92 3.60 7.89
CA LEU A 448 22.05 4.39 8.38
C LEU A 448 21.62 5.64 9.16
N ASP A 449 20.38 6.09 8.97
CA ASP A 449 19.81 7.30 9.56
C ASP A 449 18.33 7.09 9.94
N GLN A 450 17.79 7.99 10.77
CA GLN A 450 16.42 7.91 11.28
C GLN A 450 15.38 8.05 10.17
N GLU A 451 15.61 8.93 9.19
CA GLU A 451 14.69 9.16 8.08
C GLU A 451 14.51 7.89 7.23
N THR A 452 15.61 7.19 6.93
CA THR A 452 15.58 5.92 6.20
C THR A 452 14.87 4.84 6.98
N TYR A 453 15.08 4.80 8.29
CA TYR A 453 14.42 3.84 9.16
C TYR A 453 12.90 4.06 9.12
N GLU A 454 12.44 5.27 9.43
CA GLU A 454 11.01 5.63 9.40
C GLU A 454 10.39 5.37 8.03
N PHE A 455 11.06 5.77 6.96
CA PHE A 455 10.61 5.45 5.61
C PHE A 455 10.46 3.94 5.40
N SER A 456 11.46 3.16 5.80
CA SER A 456 11.46 1.69 5.65
C SER A 456 10.34 1.03 6.46
N VAL A 457 10.04 1.55 7.66
CA VAL A 457 8.87 1.13 8.46
C VAL A 457 7.56 1.43 7.72
N LEU A 458 7.41 2.63 7.18
CA LEU A 458 6.22 3.02 6.41
C LEU A 458 6.06 2.24 5.09
N GLN A 459 7.15 1.68 4.56
CA GLN A 459 7.14 0.76 3.42
C GLN A 459 7.08 -0.73 3.83
N GLY A 460 6.93 -1.01 5.13
CA GLY A 460 6.79 -2.35 5.68
C GLY A 460 7.99 -3.26 5.41
N LEU A 461 9.20 -2.71 5.46
CA LEU A 461 10.45 -3.46 5.29
C LEU A 461 10.93 -4.05 6.63
N PRO A 462 11.64 -5.20 6.61
CA PRO A 462 12.33 -5.72 7.79
C PRO A 462 13.59 -4.86 8.02
N VAL A 463 13.50 -3.87 8.90
CA VAL A 463 14.52 -2.83 9.05
C VAL A 463 14.98 -2.70 10.50
N PHE A 464 16.27 -2.44 10.69
CA PHE A 464 16.85 -2.04 11.97
C PHE A 464 17.80 -0.85 11.78
N ARG A 465 18.13 -0.18 12.89
CA ARG A 465 19.20 0.81 12.93
C ARG A 465 20.37 0.29 13.73
N ASP A 466 21.57 0.51 13.22
CA ASP A 466 22.78 0.24 13.97
C ASP A 466 23.11 1.43 14.89
N PRO A 467 23.20 1.24 16.23
CA PRO A 467 23.45 2.33 17.18
C PRO A 467 24.80 3.04 16.98
N LEU A 468 25.76 2.36 16.35
CA LEU A 468 27.11 2.84 16.09
C LEU A 468 27.21 3.54 14.72
N SER A 469 26.11 3.69 13.98
CA SER A 469 26.10 4.37 12.70
C SER A 469 26.43 5.86 12.84
N PRO A 470 27.21 6.45 11.93
CA PRO A 470 27.64 7.84 12.02
C PRO A 470 26.44 8.80 12.04
N LYS A 471 26.38 9.68 13.05
CA LYS A 471 25.38 10.76 13.13
C LYS A 471 25.81 11.96 12.26
N ASN A 472 24.85 12.70 11.69
CA ASN A 472 25.05 13.96 10.96
C ASN A 472 25.97 13.87 9.73
N VAL A 473 25.72 12.88 8.89
CA VAL A 473 26.37 12.77 7.58
C VAL A 473 25.66 13.69 6.59
N SER A 474 26.37 14.70 6.05
CA SER A 474 25.92 15.41 4.84
C SER A 474 25.96 14.44 3.66
N PHE A 475 24.80 14.07 3.13
CA PHE A 475 24.66 12.97 2.18
C PHE A 475 25.03 13.34 0.74
N ASP A 476 24.93 14.62 0.35
CA ASP A 476 25.41 15.08 -0.96
C ASP A 476 26.95 15.01 -1.06
N ASP A 477 27.64 15.06 0.08
CA ASP A 477 29.11 14.95 0.19
C ASP A 477 29.58 13.50 0.42
N CYS A 478 28.68 12.51 0.46
CA CYS A 478 29.01 11.11 0.71
C CYS A 478 29.18 10.30 -0.58
N HIS A 479 30.33 10.45 -1.24
CA HIS A 479 30.69 9.70 -2.45
C HIS A 479 32.03 8.95 -2.28
N PHE A 480 32.39 8.13 -3.27
CA PHE A 480 33.61 7.31 -3.23
C PHE A 480 34.83 8.16 -2.83
N GLY A 481 35.58 7.66 -1.85
CA GLY A 481 36.80 8.32 -1.33
C GLY A 481 36.57 9.33 -0.19
N THR A 482 35.34 9.77 0.10
CA THR A 482 35.09 10.74 1.18
C THR A 482 35.10 10.11 2.57
N GLN A 483 35.29 10.94 3.61
CA GLN A 483 35.29 10.46 5.01
C GLN A 483 33.95 9.82 5.41
N CYS A 484 32.84 10.33 4.88
CA CYS A 484 31.54 9.68 5.05
C CYS A 484 31.54 8.26 4.46
N PHE A 485 31.94 8.09 3.20
CA PHE A 485 31.98 6.79 2.53
C PHE A 485 32.87 5.79 3.29
N LYS A 486 34.00 6.25 3.81
CA LYS A 486 34.90 5.44 4.66
C LYS A 486 34.23 4.99 5.96
N ARG A 487 33.39 5.81 6.58
CA ARG A 487 32.66 5.44 7.80
C ARG A 487 31.50 4.49 7.48
N VAL A 488 30.72 4.77 6.44
CA VAL A 488 29.57 3.94 6.03
C VAL A 488 30.01 2.55 5.59
N THR A 489 31.08 2.44 4.81
CA THR A 489 31.61 1.12 4.41
C THR A 489 31.98 0.28 5.64
N LYS A 490 32.75 0.84 6.59
CA LYS A 490 33.09 0.13 7.85
C LYS A 490 31.88 -0.31 8.70
N VAL A 491 30.70 0.30 8.53
CA VAL A 491 29.46 -0.18 9.17
C VAL A 491 29.03 -1.52 8.55
N LYS A 492 29.12 -1.67 7.22
CA LYS A 492 28.71 -2.88 6.50
C LYS A 492 29.44 -4.12 7.01
N SER A 493 30.77 -4.15 6.96
CA SER A 493 31.54 -5.31 7.45
C SER A 493 31.32 -5.61 8.93
N ARG A 494 31.12 -4.60 9.78
CA ARG A 494 30.81 -4.83 11.21
C ARG A 494 29.44 -5.48 11.39
N ILE A 495 28.41 -5.02 10.69
CA ILE A 495 27.08 -5.62 10.74
C ILE A 495 27.11 -7.05 10.20
N VAL A 496 27.82 -7.29 9.09
CA VAL A 496 28.01 -8.65 8.58
C VAL A 496 28.65 -9.53 9.65
N LEU A 497 29.74 -9.07 10.29
CA LEU A 497 30.42 -9.80 11.36
C LEU A 497 29.49 -10.10 12.55
N GLU A 498 28.64 -9.16 12.93
CA GLU A 498 27.64 -9.34 13.98
C GLU A 498 26.62 -10.44 13.62
N ILE A 499 26.06 -10.39 12.41
CA ILE A 499 25.06 -11.37 11.96
C ILE A 499 25.67 -12.78 11.80
N ILE A 500 26.87 -12.91 11.25
CA ILE A 500 27.53 -14.22 11.13
C ILE A 500 27.93 -14.80 12.49
N ARG A 501 28.17 -13.98 13.51
CA ARG A 501 28.36 -14.46 14.90
C ARG A 501 27.06 -14.94 15.54
N MET A 502 25.90 -14.45 15.10
CA MET A 502 24.58 -14.91 15.54
C MET A 502 24.13 -16.22 14.87
N GLY A 503 24.96 -16.84 14.03
CA GLY A 503 24.64 -18.12 13.38
C GLY A 503 23.93 -18.00 12.03
N TYR A 504 23.98 -16.83 11.37
CA TYR A 504 23.33 -16.62 10.06
C TYR A 504 24.35 -16.31 8.97
N ASN A 505 24.23 -16.92 7.80
CA ASN A 505 25.03 -16.53 6.64
C ASN A 505 24.51 -15.21 6.07
N VAL A 506 25.39 -14.42 5.44
CA VAL A 506 25.03 -13.10 4.92
C VAL A 506 25.46 -12.98 3.47
N LEU A 507 24.50 -12.64 2.60
CA LEU A 507 24.78 -12.06 1.29
C LEU A 507 24.65 -10.54 1.40
N LEU A 508 25.77 -9.82 1.49
CA LEU A 508 25.74 -8.36 1.38
C LEU A 508 25.49 -8.00 -0.08
N SER A 509 24.52 -7.12 -0.32
CA SER A 509 24.30 -6.47 -1.62
C SER A 509 24.09 -4.99 -1.39
N ASP A 510 24.88 -4.16 -2.08
CA ASP A 510 24.58 -2.75 -2.20
C ASP A 510 23.22 -2.59 -2.89
N VAL A 511 22.46 -1.59 -2.46
CA VAL A 511 21.10 -1.34 -2.97
C VAL A 511 21.09 -0.80 -4.40
N ASP A 512 22.27 -0.46 -4.94
CA ASP A 512 22.47 -0.07 -6.34
C ASP A 512 22.92 -1.25 -7.23
N VAL A 513 22.87 -2.48 -6.71
CA VAL A 513 23.05 -3.70 -7.51
C VAL A 513 21.70 -4.14 -8.06
N TYR A 514 21.57 -4.25 -9.38
CA TYR A 514 20.37 -4.80 -10.02
C TYR A 514 20.48 -6.31 -10.21
N TRP A 515 19.44 -7.05 -9.86
CA TRP A 515 19.45 -8.51 -9.91
C TRP A 515 18.64 -9.03 -11.10
N PHE A 516 19.24 -9.81 -11.99
CA PHE A 516 18.52 -10.48 -13.08
C PHE A 516 17.94 -11.82 -12.65
N ARG A 517 18.63 -12.54 -11.77
CA ARG A 517 18.28 -13.86 -11.25
C ARG A 517 18.65 -13.96 -9.78
N ASN A 518 18.04 -14.89 -9.06
CA ASN A 518 18.41 -15.19 -7.67
C ASN A 518 19.75 -15.96 -7.61
N PRO A 519 20.86 -15.37 -7.09
CA PRO A 519 22.18 -15.99 -7.02
C PRO A 519 22.38 -16.89 -5.80
N VAL A 520 21.42 -16.92 -4.87
CA VAL A 520 21.58 -17.53 -3.54
C VAL A 520 21.94 -19.03 -3.65
N GLN A 521 21.27 -19.78 -4.53
CA GLN A 521 21.57 -21.20 -4.74
C GLN A 521 22.96 -21.45 -5.31
N PHE A 522 23.42 -20.58 -6.22
CA PHE A 522 24.79 -20.64 -6.74
C PHE A 522 25.80 -20.43 -5.62
N LEU A 523 25.59 -19.41 -4.77
CA LEU A 523 26.50 -19.11 -3.65
C LEU A 523 26.56 -20.26 -2.63
N TYR A 524 25.45 -20.96 -2.39
CA TYR A 524 25.44 -22.13 -1.52
C TYR A 524 26.27 -23.28 -2.07
N SER A 525 26.29 -23.47 -3.39
CA SER A 525 27.02 -24.55 -4.05
C SER A 525 28.55 -24.45 -3.92
N LEU A 526 29.09 -23.29 -3.52
CA LEU A 526 30.53 -23.08 -3.34
C LEU A 526 31.13 -23.88 -2.16
N GLY A 527 30.30 -24.47 -1.30
CA GLY A 527 30.75 -25.27 -0.17
C GLY A 527 31.12 -24.46 1.08
N PRO A 528 31.43 -25.13 2.20
CA PRO A 528 31.80 -24.50 3.47
C PRO A 528 33.18 -23.81 3.40
N ALA A 529 33.52 -23.01 4.43
CA ALA A 529 34.80 -22.32 4.53
C ALA A 529 35.16 -21.52 3.26
N THR A 530 34.13 -20.91 2.65
CA THR A 530 34.25 -20.13 1.42
C THR A 530 33.67 -18.73 1.62
N PHE A 531 34.45 -17.72 1.24
CA PHE A 531 34.02 -16.33 1.14
C PHE A 531 33.98 -15.93 -0.33
N ALA A 532 32.80 -15.59 -0.85
CA ALA A 532 32.65 -15.27 -2.27
C ALA A 532 32.43 -13.77 -2.47
N ALA A 533 33.17 -13.11 -3.35
CA ALA A 533 33.06 -11.66 -3.55
C ALA A 533 33.11 -11.29 -5.04
N GLN A 534 32.38 -10.24 -5.40
CA GLN A 534 32.50 -9.62 -6.71
C GLN A 534 33.91 -9.02 -6.92
N SER A 535 34.35 -8.91 -8.16
CA SER A 535 35.61 -8.24 -8.53
C SER A 535 35.37 -6.94 -9.30
N ASP A 536 36.12 -5.89 -8.94
CA ASP A 536 36.32 -4.65 -9.70
C ASP A 536 37.32 -4.80 -10.87
N GLU A 537 37.88 -5.98 -11.11
CA GLU A 537 38.65 -6.23 -12.32
C GLU A 537 37.70 -6.30 -13.53
N HIS A 538 37.82 -5.31 -14.41
CA HIS A 538 36.95 -5.15 -15.57
C HIS A 538 37.63 -5.52 -16.88
N ASN A 539 38.93 -5.86 -16.85
CA ASN A 539 39.59 -6.42 -18.02
C ASN A 539 38.91 -7.75 -18.41
N GLU A 540 38.60 -7.89 -19.70
CA GLU A 540 37.96 -9.09 -20.27
C GLU A 540 38.85 -10.34 -20.20
N THR A 541 40.16 -10.13 -20.08
CA THR A 541 41.16 -11.20 -20.03
C THR A 541 41.99 -11.14 -18.76
N GLY A 542 42.59 -12.28 -18.41
CA GLY A 542 43.47 -12.41 -17.26
C GLY A 542 42.77 -12.61 -15.92
N PRO A 543 43.55 -12.68 -14.83
CA PRO A 543 43.06 -13.02 -13.50
C PRO A 543 42.04 -12.01 -13.00
N ILE A 544 41.00 -12.49 -12.33
CA ILE A 544 39.95 -11.65 -11.73
C ILE A 544 40.28 -11.25 -10.28
N ASN A 545 41.17 -11.99 -9.63
CA ASN A 545 41.66 -11.78 -8.27
C ASN A 545 42.91 -10.86 -8.22
N MET A 546 43.01 -9.85 -9.08
CA MET A 546 44.16 -8.93 -9.11
C MET A 546 44.26 -8.06 -7.83
N PRO A 547 45.47 -7.60 -7.44
CA PRO A 547 45.67 -6.74 -6.28
C PRO A 547 44.65 -5.62 -6.14
N ARG A 548 43.96 -5.59 -4.99
CA ARG A 548 42.94 -4.60 -4.62
C ARG A 548 41.75 -4.50 -5.61
N ARG A 549 41.46 -5.58 -6.33
CA ARG A 549 40.27 -5.70 -7.18
C ARG A 549 39.08 -6.35 -6.51
N LEU A 550 39.13 -6.76 -5.26
CA LEU A 550 37.93 -7.24 -4.57
C LEU A 550 36.92 -6.08 -4.46
N ASN A 551 35.66 -6.33 -4.80
CA ASN A 551 34.54 -5.39 -4.62
C ASN A 551 33.75 -5.74 -3.35
N SER A 552 33.55 -4.76 -2.45
CA SER A 552 32.86 -4.99 -1.18
C SER A 552 31.37 -4.63 -1.20
N GLY A 553 30.79 -4.39 -2.39
CA GLY A 553 29.37 -4.10 -2.57
C GLY A 553 28.53 -5.34 -2.90
N PHE A 554 29.15 -6.48 -3.17
CA PHE A 554 28.43 -7.75 -3.33
C PHE A 554 29.31 -8.94 -2.90
N TYR A 555 29.01 -9.56 -1.76
CA TYR A 555 29.74 -10.73 -1.28
C TYR A 555 28.91 -11.63 -0.34
N TYR A 556 29.27 -12.91 -0.27
CA TYR A 556 28.66 -13.92 0.57
C TYR A 556 29.64 -14.38 1.66
N ALA A 557 29.23 -14.23 2.91
CA ALA A 557 29.96 -14.63 4.10
C ALA A 557 29.16 -15.71 4.86
N ARG A 558 29.81 -16.83 5.18
CA ARG A 558 29.21 -17.90 5.95
C ARG A 558 29.40 -17.70 7.46
N SER A 559 28.46 -18.24 8.22
CA SER A 559 28.58 -18.37 9.67
C SER A 559 29.39 -19.63 10.01
N ASP A 560 30.70 -19.59 9.73
CA ASP A 560 31.66 -20.61 10.14
C ASP A 560 32.89 -19.98 10.81
N SER A 561 33.65 -20.79 11.56
CA SER A 561 34.75 -20.30 12.40
C SER A 561 35.85 -19.60 11.59
N ALA A 562 36.16 -20.11 10.40
CA ALA A 562 37.17 -19.53 9.51
C ALA A 562 36.73 -18.16 8.98
N THR A 563 35.49 -18.05 8.50
CA THR A 563 34.92 -16.80 7.98
C THR A 563 34.77 -15.76 9.09
N ILE A 564 34.27 -16.15 10.27
CA ILE A 564 34.12 -15.25 11.42
C ILE A 564 35.48 -14.68 11.82
N THR A 565 36.48 -15.54 12.02
CA THR A 565 37.83 -15.11 12.42
C THR A 565 38.46 -14.18 11.39
N THR A 566 38.31 -14.51 10.11
CA THR A 566 38.86 -13.68 9.02
C THR A 566 38.12 -12.34 8.89
N MET A 567 36.80 -12.32 9.04
CA MET A 567 36.02 -11.08 9.07
C MET A 567 36.40 -10.19 10.25
N GLU A 568 36.73 -10.77 11.42
CA GLU A 568 37.31 -9.99 12.52
C GLU A 568 38.65 -9.34 12.14
N MET A 569 39.51 -10.08 11.42
CA MET A 569 40.78 -9.54 10.93
C MET A 569 40.54 -8.38 9.95
N VAL A 570 39.58 -8.52 9.03
CA VAL A 570 39.17 -7.45 8.09
C VAL A 570 38.69 -6.22 8.84
N VAL A 571 37.77 -6.37 9.80
CA VAL A 571 37.22 -5.25 10.58
C VAL A 571 38.33 -4.58 11.41
N LYS A 572 39.20 -5.35 12.07
CA LYS A 572 40.35 -4.83 12.83
C LYS A 572 41.34 -4.08 11.93
N HIS A 573 41.61 -4.59 10.72
CA HIS A 573 42.48 -3.93 9.73
C HIS A 573 41.85 -2.63 9.21
N ALA A 574 40.57 -2.66 8.85
CA ALA A 574 39.83 -1.50 8.37
C ALA A 574 39.73 -0.40 9.41
N ALA A 575 39.58 -0.74 10.70
CA ALA A 575 39.56 0.23 11.80
C ALA A 575 40.86 1.06 11.89
N LYS A 576 42.01 0.46 11.56
CA LYS A 576 43.33 1.12 11.56
C LYS A 576 43.65 1.86 10.26
N SER A 577 42.84 1.68 9.22
CA SER A 577 43.06 2.26 7.89
C SER A 577 42.35 3.59 7.69
N ASN A 578 43.01 4.51 6.99
CA ASN A 578 42.44 5.78 6.52
C ASN A 578 41.67 5.63 5.19
N SER A 579 41.50 4.42 4.68
CA SER A 579 40.78 4.10 3.43
C SER A 579 39.36 3.59 3.72
N SER A 580 38.61 3.27 2.65
CA SER A 580 37.38 2.45 2.78
C SER A 580 37.72 1.03 3.25
N GLU A 581 36.70 0.24 3.56
CA GLU A 581 36.92 -1.15 3.98
C GLU A 581 37.45 -2.05 2.85
N GLN A 582 37.11 -1.76 1.59
CA GLN A 582 37.37 -2.65 0.45
C GLN A 582 38.86 -3.05 0.26
N PRO A 583 39.84 -2.12 0.35
CA PRO A 583 41.25 -2.53 0.34
C PRO A 583 41.62 -3.45 1.51
N SER A 584 40.97 -3.31 2.67
CA SER A 584 41.23 -4.16 3.84
C SER A 584 40.69 -5.57 3.65
N PHE A 585 39.58 -5.75 2.93
CA PHE A 585 39.15 -7.07 2.50
C PHE A 585 40.25 -7.75 1.67
N TYR A 586 40.73 -7.10 0.61
CA TYR A 586 41.75 -7.70 -0.24
C TYR A 586 43.06 -7.99 0.52
N ASP A 587 43.59 -7.01 1.25
CA ASP A 587 44.90 -7.13 1.93
C ASP A 587 44.88 -8.23 3.01
N VAL A 588 43.73 -8.51 3.63
CA VAL A 588 43.56 -9.60 4.61
C VAL A 588 43.28 -10.94 3.92
N LEU A 589 42.35 -10.97 2.97
CA LEU A 589 41.87 -12.20 2.33
C LEU A 589 42.87 -12.80 1.34
N CYS A 590 43.59 -11.97 0.59
CA CYS A 590 44.52 -12.37 -0.45
C CYS A 590 45.98 -12.03 -0.11
N GLY A 591 46.22 -11.38 1.02
CA GLY A 591 47.52 -10.82 1.38
C GLY A 591 47.84 -9.55 0.59
N LYS A 592 48.73 -8.72 1.15
CA LYS A 592 49.25 -7.53 0.43
C LYS A 592 49.88 -7.94 -0.88
N GLU A 593 49.60 -7.19 -1.95
CA GLU A 593 50.04 -7.51 -3.32
C GLU A 593 49.59 -8.89 -3.85
N GLY A 594 48.65 -9.57 -3.17
CA GLY A 594 48.11 -10.85 -3.63
C GLY A 594 49.00 -12.07 -3.36
N VAL A 595 49.89 -12.01 -2.36
CA VAL A 595 50.80 -13.12 -2.01
C VAL A 595 50.11 -14.46 -1.72
N ASN A 596 48.83 -14.44 -1.34
CA ASN A 596 48.05 -15.64 -1.03
C ASN A 596 47.05 -16.03 -2.14
N ARG A 597 47.21 -15.48 -3.35
CA ARG A 597 46.40 -15.88 -4.49
C ARG A 597 46.65 -17.34 -4.87
N LEU A 598 45.58 -18.02 -5.26
CA LEU A 598 45.60 -19.35 -5.84
C LEU A 598 44.95 -19.29 -7.21
N GLY A 599 45.75 -19.42 -8.27
CA GLY A 599 45.27 -19.28 -9.64
C GLY A 599 44.69 -17.89 -9.93
N ASP A 600 43.67 -17.88 -10.79
CA ASP A 600 43.16 -16.66 -11.42
C ASP A 600 41.89 -16.09 -10.76
N ASP A 601 41.24 -16.87 -9.91
CA ASP A 601 39.93 -16.58 -9.33
C ASP A 601 39.86 -16.80 -7.81
N ARG A 602 40.94 -17.29 -7.17
CA ARG A 602 40.91 -17.64 -5.75
C ARG A 602 42.04 -17.04 -4.93
N CYS A 603 41.83 -16.97 -3.62
CA CYS A 603 42.87 -16.78 -2.62
C CYS A 603 42.66 -17.77 -1.47
N LEU A 604 43.72 -18.07 -0.71
CA LEU A 604 43.64 -18.86 0.50
C LEU A 604 44.21 -18.08 1.67
N GLU A 605 43.36 -17.70 2.62
CA GLU A 605 43.82 -17.01 3.83
C GLU A 605 44.56 -18.01 4.74
N PRO A 606 45.85 -17.81 5.03
CA PRO A 606 46.70 -18.83 5.63
C PRO A 606 46.44 -19.10 7.12
N SER A 607 45.83 -18.17 7.85
CA SER A 607 45.60 -18.32 9.30
C SER A 607 44.41 -19.22 9.61
N THR A 608 43.41 -19.22 8.71
CA THR A 608 42.12 -19.89 8.89
C THR A 608 41.81 -20.93 7.83
N ASN A 609 42.65 -21.02 6.78
CA ASN A 609 42.40 -21.80 5.56
C ASN A 609 41.09 -21.42 4.85
N LEU A 610 40.64 -20.17 5.01
CA LEU A 610 39.45 -19.67 4.32
C LEU A 610 39.74 -19.54 2.83
N THR A 611 38.93 -20.21 2.00
CA THR A 611 39.00 -20.05 0.55
C THR A 611 38.19 -18.83 0.13
N VAL A 612 38.83 -17.93 -0.59
CA VAL A 612 38.20 -16.72 -1.13
C VAL A 612 37.96 -16.96 -2.61
N VAL A 613 36.72 -16.85 -3.06
CA VAL A 613 36.33 -17.05 -4.47
C VAL A 613 35.91 -15.72 -5.05
N PHE A 614 36.57 -15.28 -6.12
CA PHE A 614 36.16 -14.13 -6.89
C PHE A 614 35.08 -14.59 -7.88
N LEU A 615 33.91 -13.98 -7.78
CA LEU A 615 32.77 -14.29 -8.61
C LEU A 615 33.05 -13.93 -10.07
N ASP A 616 32.69 -14.83 -10.98
CA ASP A 616 32.88 -14.65 -12.42
C ASP A 616 32.31 -13.31 -12.92
N ARG A 617 33.08 -12.58 -13.72
CA ARG A 617 32.73 -11.22 -14.18
C ARG A 617 31.66 -11.18 -15.28
N ASP A 618 31.44 -12.28 -16.02
CA ASP A 618 30.29 -12.40 -16.92
C ASP A 618 29.00 -12.60 -16.11
N MET A 619 29.05 -13.39 -15.04
CA MET A 619 27.90 -13.67 -14.17
C MET A 619 27.61 -12.56 -13.16
N PHE A 620 28.63 -11.86 -12.68
CA PHE A 620 28.55 -10.81 -11.65
C PHE A 620 29.27 -9.52 -12.09
N PRO A 621 28.87 -8.88 -13.20
CA PRO A 621 29.53 -7.68 -13.73
C PRO A 621 29.53 -6.50 -12.75
N ASN A 622 30.70 -5.86 -12.65
CA ASN A 622 30.98 -4.76 -11.72
C ASN A 622 30.58 -3.37 -12.21
N GLY A 623 30.00 -3.25 -13.41
CA GLY A 623 29.54 -1.98 -13.97
C GLY A 623 30.54 -1.22 -14.84
N ALA A 624 31.80 -1.65 -14.95
CA ALA A 624 32.72 -1.22 -16.03
C ALA A 624 32.95 -2.31 -17.08
N TYR A 625 32.74 -3.56 -16.69
CA TYR A 625 32.94 -4.72 -17.55
C TYR A 625 32.09 -4.69 -18.84
N LYS A 626 32.73 -4.92 -20.00
CA LYS A 626 32.14 -5.03 -21.35
C LYS A 626 31.27 -3.84 -21.82
N GLY A 627 31.36 -2.69 -21.15
CA GLY A 627 30.50 -1.53 -21.41
C GLY A 627 29.01 -1.87 -21.37
N LEU A 628 28.61 -2.73 -20.43
CA LEU A 628 27.24 -3.26 -20.37
C LEU A 628 26.19 -2.17 -20.14
N TRP A 629 26.52 -1.16 -19.34
CA TRP A 629 25.62 -0.04 -19.05
C TRP A 629 25.34 0.85 -20.27
N GLU A 630 26.21 0.81 -21.27
CA GLU A 630 26.12 1.58 -22.51
C GLU A 630 25.38 0.81 -23.62
N ARG A 631 24.99 -0.45 -23.38
CA ARG A 631 24.24 -1.26 -24.35
C ARG A 631 22.82 -0.76 -24.49
N HIS A 632 22.34 -0.65 -25.72
CA HIS A 632 20.95 -0.30 -26.03
C HIS A 632 19.95 -1.25 -25.35
N ASP A 633 20.21 -2.57 -25.41
CA ASP A 633 19.45 -3.57 -24.68
C ASP A 633 20.34 -4.30 -23.66
N LEU A 634 20.53 -3.63 -22.52
CA LEU A 634 21.31 -4.14 -21.40
C LEU A 634 20.74 -5.46 -20.88
N ARG A 635 19.40 -5.58 -20.78
CA ARG A 635 18.74 -6.79 -20.25
C ARG A 635 19.06 -8.02 -21.10
N SER A 636 18.97 -7.91 -22.43
CA SER A 636 19.31 -9.00 -23.33
C SER A 636 20.80 -9.32 -23.33
N ALA A 637 21.66 -8.29 -23.29
CA ALA A 637 23.11 -8.48 -23.16
C ALA A 637 23.47 -9.27 -21.88
N CYS A 638 22.91 -8.86 -20.73
CA CYS A 638 23.11 -9.57 -19.46
C CYS A 638 22.55 -10.99 -19.47
N ARG A 639 21.38 -11.20 -20.09
CA ARG A 639 20.80 -12.54 -20.25
C ARG A 639 21.72 -13.45 -21.07
N SER A 640 22.33 -12.94 -22.15
CA SER A 640 23.23 -13.72 -23.01
C SER A 640 24.53 -14.14 -22.30
N LEU A 641 25.03 -13.32 -21.38
CA LEU A 641 26.19 -13.63 -20.53
C LEU A 641 25.84 -14.53 -19.34
N GLY A 642 24.55 -14.74 -19.06
CA GLY A 642 24.12 -15.48 -17.88
C GLY A 642 24.24 -14.69 -16.57
N CYS A 643 24.16 -13.35 -16.63
CA CYS A 643 24.29 -12.51 -15.44
C CYS A 643 23.27 -12.89 -14.36
N PHE A 644 23.75 -13.00 -13.12
CA PHE A 644 22.91 -12.98 -11.93
C PHE A 644 22.57 -11.56 -11.53
N ILE A 645 23.54 -10.65 -11.58
CA ILE A 645 23.43 -9.26 -11.15
C ILE A 645 24.19 -8.32 -12.10
N ILE A 646 23.99 -7.01 -11.97
CA ILE A 646 24.92 -5.99 -12.45
C ILE A 646 25.03 -4.89 -11.40
N HIS A 647 26.25 -4.53 -11.04
CA HIS A 647 26.50 -3.48 -10.07
C HIS A 647 26.49 -2.11 -10.77
N ASN A 648 25.74 -1.14 -10.25
CA ASN A 648 25.76 0.26 -10.68
C ASN A 648 27.00 1.01 -10.14
N ASN A 649 28.16 0.35 -10.15
CA ASN A 649 29.46 0.91 -9.78
C ASN A 649 30.15 1.54 -11.01
N TRP A 650 31.30 2.22 -10.82
CA TRP A 650 32.03 2.96 -11.88
C TRP A 650 31.30 4.17 -12.47
N VAL A 651 30.40 4.78 -11.69
CA VAL A 651 29.80 6.08 -12.00
C VAL A 651 29.77 6.95 -10.75
N ASN A 652 30.17 8.21 -10.87
CA ASN A 652 30.22 9.13 -9.74
C ASN A 652 28.95 9.99 -9.65
N GLY A 653 28.39 10.08 -8.46
CA GLY A 653 27.22 10.89 -8.14
C GLY A 653 25.90 10.11 -8.18
N ARG A 654 25.14 10.23 -7.08
CA ARG A 654 23.83 9.59 -6.88
C ARG A 654 22.85 9.83 -8.03
N LYS A 655 22.69 11.07 -8.48
CA LYS A 655 21.75 11.42 -9.57
C LYS A 655 22.09 10.68 -10.86
N LYS A 656 23.39 10.48 -11.15
CA LYS A 656 23.85 9.72 -12.31
C LYS A 656 23.57 8.22 -12.15
N LYS A 657 23.79 7.65 -10.95
CA LYS A 657 23.43 6.25 -10.64
C LYS A 657 21.93 5.99 -10.84
N LEU A 658 21.08 6.83 -10.24
CA LEU A 658 19.62 6.74 -10.38
C LEU A 658 19.22 6.83 -11.86
N ARG A 659 19.67 7.88 -12.57
CA ARG A 659 19.34 8.07 -13.99
C ARG A 659 19.80 6.90 -14.85
N ARG A 660 21.02 6.40 -14.65
CA ARG A 660 21.58 5.27 -15.40
C ARG A 660 20.70 4.02 -15.26
N GLN A 661 20.27 3.72 -14.03
CA GLN A 661 19.43 2.57 -13.75
C GLN A 661 18.02 2.72 -14.32
N MET A 662 17.40 3.90 -14.18
CA MET A 662 16.07 4.20 -14.72
C MET A 662 16.04 4.15 -16.25
N VAL A 663 16.97 4.85 -16.93
CA VAL A 663 17.02 4.91 -18.40
C VAL A 663 17.34 3.56 -19.02
N SER A 664 18.11 2.71 -18.32
CA SER A 664 18.38 1.33 -18.76
C SER A 664 17.19 0.38 -18.55
N GLY A 665 16.05 0.88 -18.06
CA GLY A 665 14.87 0.10 -17.74
C GLY A 665 15.08 -0.90 -16.60
N LEU A 666 16.09 -0.72 -15.75
CA LEU A 666 16.43 -1.58 -14.60
C LEU A 666 15.87 -1.03 -13.28
N TRP A 667 14.61 -0.61 -13.31
CA TRP A 667 13.93 0.06 -12.22
C TRP A 667 12.54 -0.55 -12.01
N ASP A 668 12.22 -0.93 -10.77
CA ASP A 668 11.05 -1.76 -10.43
C ASP A 668 10.13 -1.08 -9.39
N TYR A 669 10.27 0.22 -9.15
CA TYR A 669 9.49 0.97 -8.15
C TYR A 669 8.91 2.28 -8.71
N ASP A 670 7.67 2.61 -8.37
CA ASP A 670 7.10 3.93 -8.65
C ASP A 670 7.09 4.78 -7.36
N PRO A 671 7.95 5.81 -7.26
CA PRO A 671 7.97 6.69 -6.09
C PRO A 671 6.69 7.52 -5.90
N SER A 672 5.90 7.72 -6.96
CA SER A 672 4.69 8.54 -6.90
C SER A 672 3.54 7.82 -6.20
N SER A 673 3.29 6.57 -6.59
CA SER A 673 2.31 5.69 -5.95
C SER A 673 2.87 4.93 -4.73
N ARG A 674 4.19 4.93 -4.55
CA ARG A 674 4.90 4.12 -3.54
C ARG A 674 4.58 2.64 -3.65
N MET A 675 4.59 2.15 -4.88
CA MET A 675 4.33 0.75 -5.20
C MET A 675 5.46 0.16 -6.02
N CYS A 676 5.68 -1.15 -5.90
CA CYS A 676 6.43 -1.88 -6.90
C CYS A 676 5.71 -1.80 -8.25
N LEU A 677 6.47 -1.77 -9.35
CA LEU A 677 5.89 -1.79 -10.68
C LEU A 677 5.27 -3.15 -10.94
N GLN A 678 3.93 -3.20 -10.97
CA GLN A 678 3.16 -4.40 -11.22
C GLN A 678 2.78 -4.52 -12.70
N SER A 679 2.66 -5.75 -13.19
CA SER A 679 2.21 -6.05 -14.55
C SER A 679 0.75 -6.53 -14.56
N TRP A 680 -0.15 -5.71 -14.00
CA TRP A 680 -1.59 -5.93 -14.16
C TRP A 680 -1.93 -5.48 -15.59
N GLY A 681 -2.32 -6.41 -16.47
CA GLY A 681 -2.46 -6.12 -17.90
C GLY A 681 -3.40 -4.94 -18.19
N VAL A 682 -2.85 -3.75 -18.46
CA VAL A 682 -2.78 -3.03 -19.74
C VAL A 682 -1.55 -2.13 -19.60
N ALA A 683 -0.61 -2.26 -20.54
CA ALA A 683 0.55 -1.40 -20.63
C ALA A 683 0.13 0.05 -20.93
N SER A 684 -0.21 0.84 -19.92
CA SER A 684 -0.12 2.29 -20.03
C SER A 684 1.35 2.65 -19.92
N SER A 685 1.96 2.80 -21.09
CA SER A 685 3.28 3.38 -21.31
C SER A 685 3.53 4.58 -20.39
N PHE A 686 4.52 4.47 -19.53
CA PHE A 686 5.13 5.64 -18.93
C PHE A 686 5.84 6.42 -20.04
N ALA A 687 5.26 7.53 -20.46
CA ALA A 687 6.03 8.57 -21.13
C ALA A 687 6.91 9.21 -20.05
N VAL A 688 8.22 8.98 -20.15
CA VAL A 688 9.21 9.80 -19.47
C VAL A 688 8.99 11.22 -20.00
N VAL A 689 8.47 12.12 -19.17
CA VAL A 689 8.53 13.55 -19.48
C VAL A 689 10.01 13.91 -19.49
N GLU A 690 10.51 14.30 -20.66
CA GLU A 690 11.89 14.73 -20.92
C GLU A 690 12.39 15.82 -19.96
#